data_AF-A0A7S1N524-F1
#
_entry.id   AF-A0A7S1N524-F1
#
_cell.length_a   1.000
_cell.length_b   1.000
_cell.length_c   1.000
_cell.angle_alpha   90.00
_cell.angle_beta   90.00
_cell.angle_gamma   90.00
#
_symmetry.space_group_name_H-M   'P 1'
#
loop_
_entity.id
_entity.type
_entity.pdbx_description
1 polymer ?
#
loop_
_entity_poly.entity_id
_entity_poly.type
_entity_poly.pdbx_seq_one_letter_code
_entity_poly.pdbx_strand_id
1 'polypeptide(L)'
;FFVPCPLLGLMALQPDVELYMQFQDRKQPSQIHHWVILAGLTLGGLVVWAQCSRGPNPPTTLTVALVESRPQLVSTRGPGSPSVRHPQNPLAGQRDGQLFRAHRPERSIPSFSVLSGADDTTNSPLLTLPTGSWTQLCFAVGLLAAAPLLLLLRGRTVTPHGPSLALMATSGAVEGKRPQGMKPGTPRERYPAKELCSRCGLCDSYLIQHVKESCAFLEDGMSKAETLETQVHGTTRNDLHFGVVKEMLYATNVKPSWDISAQPDGYSSDKGTAQWTGIVTEMAIQMLDKGIVDGVVCVQSDPDDRFTPKPVIARSAADIIRAKGVKPSYSPNLSVLAYLEALPDVKKLLFIGVGCQVQAVRSIEKYLGLEELYVIGTNCADNGPRDGLQKFLDVASKSPSTVIGYEFMQDYQVHLKHLPGSPVPNDYEVIPYFSLPSNYLAHGVIGEPCRSCFDYTNGLADIVVGYMGVPYFQKPMIKHPQHVTIRNSKGEQMFNLIRDRLEVLPTLDSGNRKPFVLQTLQADDEAYFGRGPPGSAPAFIANLLPNVLQWIGPKGLEFGRYSLDYHILRNWLFVVRRMGRAQAERHTPPYAKKIIAEYNQNGELDKMLQPQDNKHAFNVPGAVPHPAGWTGGLKYDGKGNVVSQ
;
A
#
# COMPACT_ATOMS: atom_id res chain seq x y z
N PHE A 1 -1.26 -44.96 -3.78
CA PHE A 1 -0.74 -43.70 -4.32
C PHE A 1 -1.84 -42.94 -5.03
N PHE A 2 -2.42 -41.94 -4.37
CA PHE A 2 -3.28 -40.94 -4.99
C PHE A 2 -2.73 -39.58 -4.53
N VAL A 3 -2.36 -38.73 -5.47
CA VAL A 3 -2.00 -37.33 -5.19
C VAL A 3 -3.29 -36.51 -5.34
N PRO A 4 -3.80 -35.85 -4.29
CA PRO A 4 -4.99 -35.02 -4.42
C PRO A 4 -4.67 -33.78 -5.26
N CYS A 5 -5.40 -33.58 -6.34
CA CYS A 5 -5.30 -32.38 -7.17
C CYS A 5 -6.02 -31.21 -6.46
N PRO A 6 -5.37 -30.07 -6.21
CA PRO A 6 -5.94 -28.99 -5.39
C PRO A 6 -7.14 -28.26 -6.03
N LEU A 7 -7.44 -28.47 -7.31
CA LEU A 7 -8.60 -27.83 -7.98
C LEU A 7 -9.95 -28.25 -7.40
N LEU A 8 -10.09 -29.46 -6.84
CA LEU A 8 -11.38 -29.98 -6.39
C LEU A 8 -11.87 -29.40 -5.05
N GLY A 9 -10.99 -28.77 -4.26
CA GLY A 9 -11.36 -28.18 -2.97
C GLY A 9 -12.09 -26.83 -3.08
N LEU A 10 -12.02 -26.15 -4.22
CA LEU A 10 -12.52 -24.78 -4.41
C LEU A 10 -13.90 -24.66 -5.06
N MET A 11 -14.49 -25.77 -5.54
CA MET A 11 -15.77 -25.76 -6.28
C MET A 11 -16.99 -26.27 -5.49
N ALA A 12 -16.82 -26.66 -4.23
CA ALA A 12 -17.89 -27.28 -3.41
C ALA A 12 -18.45 -26.34 -2.33
N LEU A 13 -18.85 -25.11 -2.69
CA LEU A 13 -19.47 -24.14 -1.77
C LEU A 13 -20.61 -23.34 -2.40
N GLN A 14 -21.79 -23.96 -2.50
CA GLN A 14 -23.08 -23.27 -2.35
C GLN A 14 -24.00 -24.14 -1.48
N PRO A 15 -24.57 -23.62 -0.38
CA PRO A 15 -25.77 -24.20 0.21
C PRO A 15 -27.00 -23.89 -0.67
N ASP A 16 -28.14 -24.48 -0.32
CA ASP A 16 -29.46 -24.25 -0.95
C ASP A 16 -29.74 -24.98 -2.28
N VAL A 17 -29.51 -26.30 -2.30
CA VAL A 17 -30.28 -27.23 -3.15
C VAL A 17 -30.73 -28.44 -2.31
N GLU A 18 -31.93 -28.36 -1.73
CA GLU A 18 -32.60 -29.54 -1.16
C GLU A 18 -33.17 -30.43 -2.28
N LEU A 19 -32.62 -31.64 -2.43
CA LEU A 19 -33.03 -32.59 -3.45
C LEU A 19 -33.78 -33.76 -2.79
N TYR A 20 -35.11 -33.65 -2.75
CA TYR A 20 -35.99 -34.71 -2.24
C TYR A 20 -35.89 -35.98 -3.12
N MET A 21 -35.36 -37.07 -2.57
CA MET A 21 -35.41 -38.40 -3.20
C MET A 21 -36.43 -39.31 -2.51
N GLN A 22 -37.53 -39.62 -3.20
CA GLN A 22 -38.39 -40.75 -2.84
C GLN A 22 -37.78 -42.06 -3.36
N PHE A 23 -37.54 -43.01 -2.46
CA PHE A 23 -37.20 -44.38 -2.83
C PHE A 23 -38.47 -45.23 -2.97
N GLN A 24 -38.65 -45.87 -4.13
CA GLN A 24 -39.55 -47.02 -4.28
C GLN A 24 -38.73 -48.30 -4.43
N ASP A 25 -38.97 -49.26 -3.54
CA ASP A 25 -38.28 -50.54 -3.50
C ASP A 25 -38.92 -51.56 -4.46
N ARG A 26 -38.09 -52.17 -5.32
CA ARG A 26 -38.41 -53.40 -6.07
C ARG A 26 -37.20 -54.34 -6.17
N LYS A 27 -37.06 -55.21 -5.17
CA LYS A 27 -36.59 -56.62 -5.23
C LYS A 27 -35.96 -57.08 -6.57
N GLN A 28 -34.64 -57.27 -6.61
CA GLN A 28 -33.97 -58.58 -6.72
C GLN A 28 -32.42 -58.45 -6.69
N PRO A 29 -31.65 -59.50 -6.34
CA PRO A 29 -30.22 -59.39 -6.03
C PRO A 29 -29.25 -59.81 -7.17
N SER A 30 -27.97 -59.46 -6.96
CA SER A 30 -26.74 -59.81 -7.72
C SER A 30 -26.32 -58.85 -8.86
N GLN A 31 -24.99 -58.73 -9.05
CA GLN A 31 -24.23 -57.74 -9.86
C GLN A 31 -24.05 -56.35 -9.19
N ILE A 32 -22.90 -56.15 -8.53
CA ILE A 32 -22.45 -54.82 -8.06
C ILE A 32 -21.79 -54.08 -9.23
N HIS A 33 -22.50 -53.13 -9.83
CA HIS A 33 -21.90 -52.17 -10.77
C HIS A 33 -21.55 -50.87 -10.03
N HIS A 34 -20.26 -50.54 -9.95
CA HIS A 34 -19.81 -49.23 -9.48
C HIS A 34 -20.07 -48.17 -10.56
N TRP A 35 -21.16 -47.41 -10.42
CA TRP A 35 -21.43 -46.22 -11.22
C TRP A 35 -20.78 -44.99 -10.58
N VAL A 36 -19.91 -44.31 -11.33
CA VAL A 36 -19.41 -42.98 -10.95
C VAL A 36 -20.38 -41.94 -11.49
N ILE A 37 -21.11 -41.28 -10.60
CA ILE A 37 -21.95 -40.13 -10.95
C ILE A 37 -21.05 -38.90 -11.01
N LEU A 38 -20.81 -38.38 -12.21
CA LEU A 38 -20.24 -37.05 -12.42
C LEU A 38 -21.38 -36.02 -12.37
N ALA A 39 -21.30 -35.08 -11.44
CA ALA A 39 -22.25 -33.97 -11.35
C ALA A 39 -22.09 -33.04 -12.56
N GLY A 40 -23.17 -32.83 -13.32
CA GLY A 40 -23.20 -31.89 -14.43
C GLY A 40 -23.50 -30.47 -13.96
N LEU A 41 -22.65 -29.50 -14.33
CA LEU A 41 -22.91 -28.08 -14.16
C LEU A 41 -23.74 -27.54 -15.33
N THR A 42 -24.81 -26.80 -15.03
CA THR A 42 -25.63 -26.09 -16.02
C THR A 42 -25.05 -24.71 -16.33
N LEU A 43 -24.44 -24.58 -17.51
CA LEU A 43 -24.13 -23.28 -18.12
C LEU A 43 -25.15 -22.98 -19.22
N GLY A 44 -25.98 -21.95 -19.03
CA GLY A 44 -26.74 -21.30 -20.11
C GLY A 44 -27.68 -22.19 -20.95
N GLY A 45 -28.16 -23.31 -20.41
CA GLY A 45 -29.10 -24.20 -21.12
C GLY A 45 -28.47 -25.28 -22.01
N LEU A 46 -27.15 -25.46 -21.99
CA LEU A 46 -26.46 -26.56 -22.68
C LEU A 46 -26.10 -27.69 -21.71
N VAL A 47 -26.41 -28.93 -22.10
CA VAL A 47 -26.04 -30.17 -21.37
C VAL A 47 -25.11 -30.99 -22.25
N VAL A 48 -23.89 -31.24 -21.76
CA VAL A 48 -22.89 -32.05 -22.47
C VAL A 48 -22.83 -33.45 -21.86
N TRP A 49 -23.00 -34.48 -22.68
CA TRP A 49 -22.78 -35.87 -22.29
C TRP A 49 -21.46 -36.38 -22.87
N ALA A 50 -20.62 -36.98 -22.03
CA ALA A 50 -19.41 -37.67 -22.44
C ALA A 50 -19.52 -39.15 -22.03
N GLN A 51 -19.49 -40.06 -23.02
CA GLN A 51 -19.51 -41.50 -22.79
C GLN A 51 -18.10 -42.06 -22.98
N CYS A 52 -17.57 -42.76 -21.97
CA CYS A 52 -16.20 -43.27 -21.97
C CYS A 52 -16.21 -44.80 -21.82
N SER A 53 -16.01 -45.52 -22.92
CA SER A 53 -15.90 -46.98 -22.95
C SER A 53 -14.44 -47.41 -22.78
N ARG A 54 -14.15 -48.26 -21.79
CA ARG A 54 -12.82 -48.86 -21.62
C ARG A 54 -12.64 -50.04 -22.60
N GLY A 55 -11.87 -49.81 -23.66
CA GLY A 55 -11.24 -50.84 -24.48
C GLY A 55 -9.71 -50.83 -24.32
N PRO A 56 -8.96 -51.82 -24.85
CA PRO A 56 -7.53 -51.97 -24.56
C PRO A 56 -6.58 -50.95 -25.21
N ASN A 57 -7.06 -50.08 -26.10
CA ASN A 57 -6.26 -49.09 -26.83
C ASN A 57 -6.87 -47.67 -26.67
N PRO A 58 -6.05 -46.61 -26.64
CA PRO A 58 -6.54 -45.24 -26.49
C PRO A 58 -7.25 -44.74 -27.75
N PRO A 59 -8.41 -44.05 -27.64
CA PRO A 59 -9.07 -43.44 -28.78
C PRO A 59 -8.37 -42.13 -29.18
N THR A 60 -8.05 -41.97 -30.46
CA THR A 60 -7.34 -40.81 -31.03
C THR A 60 -8.25 -39.66 -31.49
N THR A 61 -9.55 -39.72 -31.24
CA THR A 61 -10.51 -38.68 -31.68
C THR A 61 -11.64 -38.47 -30.66
N LEU A 62 -11.98 -37.21 -30.40
CA LEU A 62 -13.15 -36.81 -29.62
C LEU A 62 -14.20 -36.22 -30.55
N THR A 63 -15.39 -36.83 -30.63
CA THR A 63 -16.51 -36.32 -31.43
C THR A 63 -17.53 -35.64 -30.52
N VAL A 64 -17.81 -34.37 -30.76
CA VAL A 64 -18.83 -33.59 -30.04
C VAL A 64 -20.06 -33.43 -30.93
N ALA A 65 -21.23 -33.79 -30.42
CA ALA A 65 -22.52 -33.55 -31.08
C ALA A 65 -23.29 -32.44 -30.34
N LEU A 66 -23.76 -31.44 -31.08
CA LEU A 66 -24.61 -30.37 -30.57
C LEU A 66 -26.08 -30.69 -30.91
N VAL A 67 -26.97 -30.53 -29.94
CA VAL A 67 -28.43 -30.62 -30.14
C VAL A 67 -29.09 -29.42 -29.46
N GLU A 68 -29.71 -28.54 -30.25
CA GLU A 68 -30.57 -27.47 -29.72
C GLU A 68 -31.92 -28.03 -29.28
N SER A 69 -32.45 -27.55 -28.15
CA SER A 69 -33.85 -27.72 -27.77
C SER A 69 -34.55 -26.36 -27.69
N ARG A 70 -35.67 -26.20 -28.40
CA ARG A 70 -36.52 -25.02 -28.32
C ARG A 70 -37.57 -25.21 -27.22
N PRO A 71 -37.81 -24.24 -26.32
CA PRO A 71 -38.87 -24.35 -25.33
C PRO A 71 -40.25 -24.12 -25.97
N GLN A 72 -41.21 -24.99 -25.66
CA GLN A 72 -42.63 -24.74 -25.92
C GLN A 72 -43.29 -24.03 -24.71
N LEU A 73 -44.14 -23.06 -24.99
CA LEU A 73 -45.02 -22.43 -24.01
C LEU A 73 -46.15 -23.38 -23.58
N VAL A 74 -46.36 -23.54 -22.28
CA VAL A 74 -47.55 -24.20 -21.71
C VAL A 74 -48.28 -23.21 -20.80
N SER A 75 -49.54 -22.91 -21.12
CA SER A 75 -50.39 -22.04 -20.32
C SER A 75 -51.09 -22.81 -19.20
N THR A 76 -51.15 -22.25 -17.99
CA THR A 76 -52.00 -22.74 -16.91
C THR A 76 -53.26 -21.88 -16.80
N ARG A 77 -54.44 -22.51 -16.99
CA ARG A 77 -55.75 -21.92 -16.64
C ARG A 77 -56.07 -22.26 -15.18
N GLY A 78 -56.52 -21.28 -14.41
CA GLY A 78 -57.18 -21.49 -13.11
C GLY A 78 -58.68 -21.21 -13.17
N PRO A 79 -59.50 -21.78 -12.27
CA PRO A 79 -60.89 -21.38 -12.06
C PRO A 79 -61.17 -20.85 -10.64
N GLY A 80 -62.10 -19.89 -10.52
CA GLY A 80 -62.90 -19.67 -9.29
C GLY A 80 -62.67 -18.39 -8.48
N SER A 81 -63.48 -17.35 -8.74
CA SER A 81 -63.74 -16.20 -7.83
C SER A 81 -64.93 -16.52 -6.89
N PRO A 82 -65.32 -15.71 -5.86
CA PRO A 82 -65.87 -14.34 -6.07
C PRO A 82 -65.77 -13.28 -4.92
N SER A 83 -65.99 -12.01 -5.32
CA SER A 83 -66.59 -10.88 -4.54
C SER A 83 -65.77 -10.25 -3.38
N VAL A 84 -65.89 -8.98 -2.94
CA VAL A 84 -66.59 -7.72 -3.36
C VAL A 84 -65.96 -6.58 -2.49
N ARG A 85 -65.68 -5.31 -2.88
CA ARG A 85 -66.57 -4.16 -3.19
C ARG A 85 -65.73 -2.90 -3.53
N HIS A 86 -66.26 -1.95 -4.33
CA HIS A 86 -65.74 -0.56 -4.51
C HIS A 86 -66.67 0.48 -3.85
N PRO A 87 -66.21 1.72 -3.59
CA PRO A 87 -66.63 2.89 -4.42
C PRO A 87 -65.46 3.89 -4.70
N GLN A 88 -65.23 4.33 -5.94
CA GLN A 88 -65.77 5.50 -6.69
C GLN A 88 -64.96 6.82 -6.59
N ASN A 89 -64.80 7.44 -7.76
CA ASN A 89 -64.13 8.72 -8.12
C ASN A 89 -65.18 9.89 -8.02
N PRO A 90 -65.03 11.16 -8.53
CA PRO A 90 -64.15 11.67 -9.62
C PRO A 90 -63.62 13.14 -9.53
N LEU A 91 -62.95 13.58 -10.63
CA LEU A 91 -62.98 14.91 -11.32
C LEU A 91 -61.58 15.56 -11.55
N ALA A 92 -61.28 16.32 -12.62
CA ALA A 92 -61.61 16.28 -14.07
C ALA A 92 -60.85 17.40 -14.85
N GLY A 93 -60.55 17.21 -16.15
CA GLY A 93 -60.05 18.24 -17.11
C GLY A 93 -58.63 17.95 -17.64
N GLN A 94 -58.36 17.55 -18.89
CA GLN A 94 -58.60 18.16 -20.23
C GLN A 94 -57.88 19.53 -20.41
N ARG A 95 -57.18 19.83 -21.54
CA ARG A 95 -57.09 19.16 -22.86
C ARG A 95 -55.87 19.63 -23.70
N ASP A 96 -55.57 18.89 -24.78
CA ASP A 96 -54.85 19.25 -26.03
C ASP A 96 -53.40 19.82 -25.98
N GLY A 97 -52.45 19.51 -26.88
CA GLY A 97 -52.41 18.52 -27.97
C GLY A 97 -52.03 19.10 -29.36
N GLN A 98 -50.76 19.03 -29.79
CA GLN A 98 -50.37 19.04 -31.22
C GLN A 98 -48.93 18.56 -31.50
N LEU A 99 -48.72 17.92 -32.66
CA LEU A 99 -47.42 17.51 -33.22
C LEU A 99 -46.99 18.47 -34.34
N PHE A 100 -45.67 18.65 -34.60
CA PHE A 100 -44.99 18.13 -35.82
C PHE A 100 -43.53 18.64 -36.04
N ARG A 101 -42.70 17.70 -36.56
CA ARG A 101 -41.52 17.81 -37.46
C ARG A 101 -40.39 18.85 -37.30
N ALA A 102 -39.20 18.27 -37.20
CA ALA A 102 -37.84 18.70 -37.56
C ALA A 102 -37.60 19.65 -38.75
N HIS A 103 -36.51 20.42 -38.67
CA HIS A 103 -35.53 20.65 -39.76
C HIS A 103 -34.14 21.09 -39.24
N ARG A 104 -33.05 20.64 -39.91
CA ARG A 104 -31.72 21.32 -39.91
C ARG A 104 -31.75 22.53 -40.85
N PRO A 105 -30.79 23.48 -40.72
CA PRO A 105 -29.74 23.54 -41.76
C PRO A 105 -28.31 23.76 -41.21
N GLU A 106 -27.34 23.94 -42.12
CA GLU A 106 -25.89 23.84 -41.92
C GLU A 106 -25.15 25.04 -42.60
N ARG A 107 -23.89 25.33 -42.20
CA ARG A 107 -22.90 26.24 -42.83
C ARG A 107 -23.14 27.76 -42.63
N SER A 108 -22.13 28.62 -42.46
CA SER A 108 -20.88 28.75 -43.25
C SER A 108 -19.70 29.43 -42.52
N ILE A 109 -18.53 29.43 -43.18
CA ILE A 109 -17.20 29.88 -42.72
C ILE A 109 -16.90 31.31 -43.27
N PRO A 110 -15.83 32.00 -42.84
CA PRO A 110 -14.78 32.26 -43.83
C PRO A 110 -13.33 32.06 -43.31
N SER A 111 -12.46 31.67 -44.24
CA SER A 111 -11.02 31.48 -44.08
C SER A 111 -10.27 32.71 -44.61
N PHE A 112 -9.03 32.92 -44.16
CA PHE A 112 -8.07 33.78 -44.87
C PHE A 112 -6.70 33.11 -44.94
N SER A 113 -5.97 33.37 -46.04
CA SER A 113 -4.72 32.68 -46.38
C SER A 113 -3.71 33.60 -47.06
N VAL A 114 -2.47 33.54 -46.59
CA VAL A 114 -1.19 33.75 -47.30
C VAL A 114 -0.95 35.06 -48.06
N LEU A 115 0.16 35.73 -47.74
CA LEU A 115 1.00 36.45 -48.69
C LEU A 115 2.49 36.37 -48.28
N SER A 116 3.40 36.53 -49.23
CA SER A 116 4.83 36.20 -49.13
C SER A 116 5.75 37.27 -49.75
N GLY A 117 6.95 37.43 -49.20
CA GLY A 117 8.09 38.20 -49.74
C GLY A 117 9.11 38.43 -48.59
N ALA A 118 10.38 38.02 -48.61
CA ALA A 118 11.47 38.08 -49.59
C ALA A 118 12.34 39.35 -49.46
N ASP A 119 13.55 39.15 -48.92
CA ASP A 119 14.79 39.94 -48.99
C ASP A 119 14.75 41.42 -48.47
N ASP A 120 15.84 42.07 -48.00
CA ASP A 120 17.27 41.80 -48.22
C ASP A 120 18.21 42.47 -47.15
N THR A 121 19.46 42.01 -47.08
CA THR A 121 20.71 42.71 -46.65
C THR A 121 20.98 43.32 -45.24
N THR A 122 22.13 42.86 -44.67
CA THR A 122 23.30 43.60 -44.09
C THR A 122 23.52 43.87 -42.58
N ASN A 123 24.74 43.47 -42.20
CA ASN A 123 25.71 44.04 -41.23
C ASN A 123 25.58 43.78 -39.70
N SER A 124 26.49 42.89 -39.26
CA SER A 124 27.04 42.74 -37.90
C SER A 124 27.95 43.95 -37.52
N PRO A 125 28.41 44.11 -36.26
CA PRO A 125 29.39 43.19 -35.66
C PRO A 125 29.15 42.73 -34.21
N LEU A 126 29.79 41.60 -33.87
CA LEU A 126 30.04 41.13 -32.51
C LEU A 126 30.95 42.10 -31.72
N LEU A 127 30.90 42.08 -30.37
CA LEU A 127 31.91 41.41 -29.50
C LEU A 127 31.86 41.84 -28.00
N THR A 128 31.93 40.82 -27.12
CA THR A 128 32.59 40.73 -25.79
C THR A 128 32.15 41.48 -24.51
N LEU A 129 32.01 40.62 -23.47
CA LEU A 129 32.26 40.78 -22.01
C LEU A 129 33.72 41.28 -21.70
N PRO A 130 34.26 41.45 -20.45
CA PRO A 130 33.82 40.87 -19.16
C PRO A 130 34.12 41.67 -17.83
N THR A 131 33.75 41.05 -16.69
CA THR A 131 34.41 41.06 -15.34
C THR A 131 34.90 42.34 -14.64
N GLY A 132 34.74 42.41 -13.30
CA GLY A 132 35.74 43.05 -12.44
C GLY A 132 35.27 43.52 -11.05
N SER A 133 35.76 42.89 -9.98
CA SER A 133 35.58 43.29 -8.57
C SER A 133 36.67 44.25 -8.06
N TRP A 134 36.35 45.20 -7.18
CA TRP A 134 37.32 45.87 -6.28
C TRP A 134 36.71 46.24 -4.91
N THR A 135 37.57 46.67 -3.97
CA THR A 135 37.47 46.41 -2.51
C THR A 135 37.19 47.62 -1.60
N GLN A 136 36.65 47.32 -0.40
CA GLN A 136 36.86 47.93 0.93
C GLN A 136 37.42 49.37 1.08
N LEU A 137 36.82 50.20 1.97
CA LEU A 137 37.37 50.46 3.33
C LEU A 137 36.40 51.21 4.28
N CYS A 138 36.82 51.40 5.54
CA CYS A 138 36.05 51.77 6.73
C CYS A 138 35.73 53.27 6.92
N PHE A 139 34.78 53.61 7.80
CA PHE A 139 35.02 54.33 9.08
C PHE A 139 33.79 54.28 10.02
N ALA A 140 33.94 54.69 11.29
CA ALA A 140 33.00 54.42 12.38
C ALA A 140 32.65 55.67 13.24
N VAL A 141 31.82 55.44 14.28
CA VAL A 141 31.53 56.28 15.47
C VAL A 141 30.29 57.20 15.41
N GLY A 142 29.40 57.03 16.40
CA GLY A 142 28.28 57.91 16.75
C GLY A 142 27.39 57.25 17.83
N LEU A 143 27.34 57.80 19.05
CA LEU A 143 26.81 57.14 20.27
C LEU A 143 25.94 58.14 21.07
N LEU A 144 25.12 57.64 22.01
CA LEU A 144 24.31 58.37 23.04
C LEU A 144 22.98 58.96 22.51
N ALA A 145 21.87 59.10 23.26
CA ALA A 145 21.36 58.51 24.52
C ALA A 145 19.82 58.80 24.57
N ALA A 146 18.98 58.56 25.58
CA ALA A 146 19.12 58.14 26.99
C ALA A 146 17.81 57.44 27.49
N ALA A 147 17.73 57.12 28.78
CA ALA A 147 16.52 56.73 29.52
C ALA A 147 16.20 57.75 30.65
N PRO A 148 15.02 57.67 31.30
CA PRO A 148 14.94 57.98 32.73
C PRO A 148 14.22 56.90 33.56
N LEU A 149 14.32 57.00 34.89
CA LEU A 149 14.05 55.94 35.87
C LEU A 149 13.38 56.48 37.15
N LEU A 150 12.50 55.68 37.79
CA LEU A 150 11.90 55.85 39.15
C LEU A 150 10.92 57.04 39.34
N LEU A 151 9.94 57.03 40.27
CA LEU A 151 9.96 56.51 41.65
C LEU A 151 8.56 56.07 42.20
N LEU A 152 8.56 55.56 43.45
CA LEU A 152 7.47 54.88 44.18
C LEU A 152 6.25 55.73 44.61
N LEU A 153 5.10 55.08 44.86
CA LEU A 153 4.23 55.34 46.03
C LEU A 153 3.43 54.09 46.49
N ARG A 154 3.05 54.03 47.77
CA ARG A 154 2.35 52.91 48.45
C ARG A 154 0.83 53.14 48.51
N GLY A 155 0.00 52.07 48.51
CA GLY A 155 -1.45 52.21 48.78
C GLY A 155 -2.24 50.88 48.94
N ARG A 156 -2.58 50.55 50.19
CA ARG A 156 -3.33 49.38 50.70
C ARG A 156 -4.65 48.95 49.99
N THR A 157 -4.80 47.63 49.81
CA THR A 157 -5.98 46.75 50.06
C THR A 157 -7.42 47.18 49.70
N VAL A 158 -8.15 46.33 48.95
CA VAL A 158 -9.40 45.63 49.37
C VAL A 158 -9.62 44.41 48.43
N THR A 159 -9.99 43.25 48.97
CA THR A 159 -10.57 42.10 48.22
C THR A 159 -12.09 42.06 48.41
N PRO A 160 -12.85 41.45 47.47
CA PRO A 160 -13.51 40.21 47.90
C PRO A 160 -13.60 39.08 46.84
N HIS A 161 -13.81 37.89 47.39
CA HIS A 161 -13.93 36.54 46.84
C HIS A 161 -14.70 36.27 45.54
N GLY A 162 -14.29 35.19 44.85
CA GLY A 162 -15.10 34.41 43.91
C GLY A 162 -14.24 33.44 43.07
N PRO A 163 -14.26 32.11 43.29
CA PRO A 163 -13.28 31.22 42.65
C PRO A 163 -13.71 30.80 41.24
N SER A 164 -12.77 30.86 40.30
CA SER A 164 -12.78 30.02 39.11
C SER A 164 -11.44 29.30 39.05
N LEU A 165 -11.46 27.96 39.16
CA LEU A 165 -10.29 27.12 39.00
C LEU A 165 -9.90 27.09 37.50
N ALA A 166 -9.26 28.15 37.05
CA ALA A 166 -8.41 28.09 35.86
C ALA A 166 -7.17 27.27 36.25
N LEU A 167 -7.20 25.97 35.95
CA LEU A 167 -6.05 25.10 36.13
C LEU A 167 -4.99 25.48 35.08
N MET A 168 -4.23 26.55 35.36
CA MET A 168 -3.03 26.89 34.59
C MET A 168 -1.99 25.80 34.85
N ALA A 169 -2.07 24.74 34.05
CA ALA A 169 -1.00 23.77 33.90
C ALA A 169 0.21 24.51 33.32
N THR A 170 1.06 25.04 34.20
CA THR A 170 2.41 25.46 33.84
C THR A 170 3.11 24.24 33.27
N SER A 171 3.22 24.18 31.94
CA SER A 171 3.96 23.15 31.23
C SER A 171 5.45 23.34 31.51
N GLY A 172 5.87 22.89 32.69
CA GLY A 172 7.25 22.64 33.00
C GLY A 172 7.75 21.51 32.10
N ALA A 173 8.14 21.86 30.88
CA ALA A 173 8.90 20.99 30.02
C ALA A 173 10.16 20.60 30.80
N VAL A 174 10.23 19.35 31.22
CA VAL A 174 11.44 18.81 31.85
C VAL A 174 12.50 18.79 30.75
N GLU A 175 13.34 19.81 30.75
CA GLU A 175 14.39 20.05 29.77
C GLU A 175 15.45 18.95 29.91
N GLY A 176 15.22 17.84 29.21
CA GLY A 176 16.10 16.68 29.22
C GLY A 176 17.49 17.09 28.74
N LYS A 177 18.51 16.86 29.58
CA LYS A 177 19.90 17.22 29.24
C LYS A 177 20.32 16.55 27.94
N ARG A 178 20.45 17.37 26.89
CA ARG A 178 20.92 17.00 25.56
C ARG A 178 22.18 16.12 25.64
N PRO A 179 22.18 14.92 25.03
CA PRO A 179 23.40 14.15 24.82
C PRO A 179 24.35 14.97 23.91
N GLN A 180 25.39 15.57 24.48
CA GLN A 180 26.35 16.36 23.72
C GLN A 180 27.08 15.47 22.69
N GLY A 181 27.22 15.97 21.46
CA GLY A 181 28.05 15.35 20.42
C GLY A 181 27.35 14.45 19.40
N MET A 182 26.05 14.16 19.51
CA MET A 182 25.37 13.34 18.50
C MET A 182 24.99 14.15 17.25
N LYS A 183 25.61 13.85 16.10
CA LYS A 183 25.21 14.37 14.79
C LYS A 183 23.91 13.69 14.30
N PRO A 184 22.87 14.44 13.88
CA PRO A 184 21.70 13.87 13.23
C PRO A 184 22.07 13.07 11.98
N GLY A 185 21.27 12.05 11.66
CA GLY A 185 21.51 11.19 10.50
C GLY A 185 22.65 10.18 10.65
N THR A 186 23.29 10.07 11.82
CA THR A 186 24.38 9.10 12.04
C THR A 186 23.80 7.70 12.31
N PRO A 187 24.00 6.70 11.43
CA PRO A 187 23.50 5.35 11.67
C PRO A 187 24.19 4.71 12.87
N ARG A 188 23.49 3.80 13.55
CA ARG A 188 24.04 3.05 14.69
C ARG A 188 24.37 1.61 14.29
N GLU A 189 25.36 1.03 14.96
CA GLU A 189 25.62 -0.41 14.89
C GLU A 189 24.48 -1.22 15.52
N ARG A 190 23.90 -0.70 16.62
CA ARG A 190 22.82 -1.36 17.38
C ARG A 190 21.72 -0.36 17.73
N TYR A 191 20.47 -0.81 17.59
CA TYR A 191 19.26 -0.05 17.88
C TYR A 191 18.54 -0.64 19.11
N PRO A 192 17.81 0.17 19.89
CA PRO A 192 17.04 -0.31 21.05
C PRO A 192 16.05 -1.45 20.74
N ALA A 193 15.42 -1.42 19.55
CA ALA A 193 14.51 -2.48 19.08
C ALA A 193 15.22 -3.72 18.49
N LYS A 194 16.57 -3.76 18.48
CA LYS A 194 17.39 -4.86 17.96
C LYS A 194 16.96 -5.31 16.55
N GLU A 195 16.71 -6.60 16.35
CA GLU A 195 16.27 -7.23 15.10
C GLU A 195 14.88 -6.72 14.64
N LEU A 196 14.05 -6.25 15.58
CA LEU A 196 12.73 -5.63 15.33
C LEU A 196 12.83 -4.14 14.98
N CYS A 197 14.03 -3.62 14.68
CA CYS A 197 14.18 -2.23 14.28
C CYS A 197 13.82 -2.03 12.79
N SER A 198 12.67 -1.42 12.53
CA SER A 198 12.25 -0.94 11.18
C SER A 198 13.12 0.18 10.56
N ARG A 199 14.23 0.55 11.22
CA ARG A 199 15.09 1.70 10.88
C ARG A 199 14.30 2.98 10.56
N CYS A 200 13.29 3.32 11.37
CA CYS A 200 12.44 4.50 11.13
C CYS A 200 13.19 5.85 11.19
N GLY A 201 14.42 5.90 11.71
CA GLY A 201 15.27 7.09 11.76
C GLY A 201 15.33 7.80 13.11
N LEU A 202 14.39 7.54 14.03
CA LEU A 202 14.29 8.24 15.31
C LEU A 202 15.60 8.17 16.12
N CYS A 203 16.18 6.98 16.18
CA CYS A 203 17.36 6.69 16.99
C CYS A 203 18.66 7.28 16.41
N ASP A 204 18.65 7.77 15.18
CA ASP A 204 19.81 8.33 14.46
C ASP A 204 19.99 9.83 14.77
N SER A 205 19.38 10.30 15.87
CA SER A 205 19.47 11.66 16.39
C SER A 205 19.28 11.69 17.91
N TYR A 206 19.34 12.89 18.53
CA TYR A 206 19.08 13.08 19.97
C TYR A 206 17.66 12.65 20.38
N LEU A 207 16.71 12.55 19.44
CA LEU A 207 15.34 12.08 19.68
C LEU A 207 15.28 10.63 20.18
N ILE A 208 16.39 9.88 20.14
CA ILE A 208 16.53 8.58 20.82
C ILE A 208 16.15 8.61 22.31
N GLN A 209 16.25 9.76 23.00
CA GLN A 209 15.80 9.88 24.39
C GLN A 209 14.30 9.54 24.57
N HIS A 210 13.50 9.71 23.53
CA HIS A 210 12.07 9.40 23.50
C HIS A 210 11.76 7.97 22.98
N VAL A 211 12.77 7.13 22.73
CA VAL A 211 12.58 5.84 22.03
C VAL A 211 11.62 4.88 22.73
N LYS A 212 11.56 4.90 24.07
CA LYS A 212 10.68 4.01 24.85
C LYS A 212 9.19 4.35 24.67
N GLU A 213 8.85 5.63 24.61
CA GLU A 213 7.46 6.08 24.40
C GLU A 213 7.07 6.07 22.90
N SER A 214 8.02 6.32 22.00
CA SER A 214 7.73 6.54 20.57
C SER A 214 7.97 5.35 19.65
N CYS A 215 8.87 4.41 19.96
CA CYS A 215 9.10 3.25 19.10
C CYS A 215 7.85 2.35 18.99
N ALA A 216 7.54 1.89 17.78
CA ALA A 216 6.41 1.00 17.48
C ALA A 216 6.69 -0.49 17.80
N PHE A 217 7.85 -0.81 18.38
CA PHE A 217 8.34 -2.18 18.63
C PHE A 217 8.92 -2.37 20.04
N LEU A 218 8.73 -1.40 20.93
CA LEU A 218 9.16 -1.44 22.34
C LEU A 218 7.97 -1.16 23.26
N GLU A 219 8.06 -1.63 24.50
CA GLU A 219 7.03 -1.48 25.52
C GLU A 219 5.66 -2.01 25.05
N ASP A 220 4.70 -1.11 24.78
CA ASP A 220 3.36 -1.43 24.28
C ASP A 220 3.33 -1.66 22.76
N GLY A 221 4.43 -1.39 22.06
CA GLY A 221 4.61 -1.73 20.66
C GLY A 221 3.70 -0.92 19.75
N MET A 222 2.93 -1.63 18.90
CA MET A 222 1.93 -1.00 18.02
C MET A 222 0.57 -0.81 18.67
N SER A 223 0.30 -1.42 19.84
CA SER A 223 -1.04 -1.36 20.44
C SER A 223 -1.49 0.06 20.78
N LYS A 224 -0.54 0.95 21.10
CA LYS A 224 -0.76 2.39 21.31
C LYS A 224 -1.34 3.14 20.10
N ALA A 225 -1.33 2.56 18.90
CA ALA A 225 -1.87 3.19 17.71
C ALA A 225 -3.34 3.59 17.87
N GLU A 226 -4.21 2.75 18.47
CA GLU A 226 -5.62 3.11 18.73
C GLU A 226 -5.77 4.30 19.70
N THR A 227 -4.90 4.37 20.71
CA THR A 227 -4.89 5.50 21.65
C THR A 227 -4.49 6.80 20.96
N LEU A 228 -3.57 6.73 20.00
CA LEU A 228 -3.14 7.86 19.18
C LEU A 228 -4.18 8.23 18.10
N GLU A 229 -4.96 7.28 17.56
CA GLU A 229 -6.01 7.56 16.55
C GLU A 229 -6.99 8.62 17.07
N THR A 230 -7.44 8.48 18.32
CA THR A 230 -8.37 9.44 18.95
C THR A 230 -7.73 10.83 19.13
N GLN A 231 -6.43 10.88 19.43
CA GLN A 231 -5.69 12.15 19.62
C GLN A 231 -5.43 12.87 18.28
N VAL A 232 -5.16 12.12 17.20
CA VAL A 232 -4.79 12.68 15.89
C VAL A 232 -6.03 13.03 15.04
N HIS A 233 -7.13 12.29 15.17
CA HIS A 233 -8.33 12.48 14.34
C HIS A 233 -9.51 13.08 15.10
N GLY A 234 -9.45 13.18 16.43
CA GLY A 234 -10.55 13.68 17.27
C GLY A 234 -11.76 12.74 17.36
N THR A 235 -11.64 11.52 16.84
CA THR A 235 -12.70 10.50 16.84
C THR A 235 -12.10 9.09 16.93
N THR A 236 -12.91 8.12 17.33
CA THR A 236 -12.52 6.71 17.40
C THR A 236 -12.70 5.99 16.06
N ARG A 237 -12.07 4.83 15.94
CA ARG A 237 -12.11 3.95 14.76
C ARG A 237 -13.53 3.56 14.36
N ASN A 238 -13.93 3.95 13.15
CA ASN A 238 -15.24 3.64 12.56
C ASN A 238 -15.21 2.51 11.53
N ASP A 239 -14.05 2.15 10.97
CA ASP A 239 -13.85 0.92 10.17
C ASP A 239 -12.82 0.00 10.84
N LEU A 240 -13.19 -1.27 11.07
CA LEU A 240 -12.33 -2.26 11.72
C LEU A 240 -11.02 -2.51 10.96
N HIS A 241 -11.06 -2.52 9.63
CA HIS A 241 -9.91 -2.82 8.77
C HIS A 241 -9.17 -1.53 8.40
N PHE A 242 -9.91 -0.49 7.97
CA PHE A 242 -9.33 0.72 7.39
C PHE A 242 -8.97 1.82 8.39
N GLY A 243 -9.44 1.78 9.64
CA GLY A 243 -9.07 2.73 10.70
C GLY A 243 -10.12 3.82 10.91
N VAL A 244 -9.67 5.02 11.31
CA VAL A 244 -10.51 6.22 11.26
C VAL A 244 -10.61 6.69 9.81
N VAL A 245 -11.81 6.68 9.26
CA VAL A 245 -12.11 7.02 7.85
C VAL A 245 -13.15 8.14 7.79
N LYS A 246 -12.81 9.21 7.09
CA LYS A 246 -13.77 10.24 6.65
C LYS A 246 -14.29 9.95 5.25
N GLU A 247 -13.41 9.60 4.31
CA GLU A 247 -13.76 9.23 2.94
C GLU A 247 -12.76 8.19 2.40
N MET A 248 -13.25 7.25 1.58
CA MET A 248 -12.41 6.39 0.74
C MET A 248 -12.85 6.52 -0.71
N LEU A 249 -11.88 6.63 -1.61
CA LEU A 249 -12.09 6.84 -3.04
C LEU A 249 -10.95 6.24 -3.86
N TYR A 250 -11.13 6.15 -5.17
CA TYR A 250 -10.03 5.91 -6.11
C TYR A 250 -9.69 7.21 -6.84
N ALA A 251 -8.40 7.51 -6.98
CA ALA A 251 -7.92 8.70 -7.67
C ALA A 251 -6.80 8.40 -8.66
N THR A 252 -6.78 9.08 -9.80
CA THR A 252 -5.73 9.02 -10.81
C THR A 252 -5.26 10.45 -11.06
N ASN A 253 -3.99 10.77 -10.83
CA ASN A 253 -3.48 12.08 -11.26
C ASN A 253 -3.32 12.09 -12.78
N VAL A 254 -4.14 12.90 -13.45
CA VAL A 254 -4.17 13.04 -14.91
C VAL A 254 -3.53 14.35 -15.38
N LYS A 255 -3.13 15.23 -14.46
CA LYS A 255 -2.45 16.51 -14.74
C LYS A 255 -1.34 16.82 -13.70
N PRO A 256 -0.33 15.94 -13.54
CA PRO A 256 0.83 16.23 -12.69
C PRO A 256 1.54 17.53 -13.12
N SER A 257 1.81 18.41 -12.16
CA SER A 257 2.46 19.72 -12.38
C SER A 257 3.96 19.61 -12.73
N TRP A 258 4.58 18.50 -12.35
CA TRP A 258 6.01 18.22 -12.50
C TRP A 258 6.33 17.37 -13.74
N ASP A 259 5.32 16.98 -14.52
CA ASP A 259 5.50 16.09 -15.66
C ASP A 259 5.65 16.89 -16.97
N ILE A 260 6.90 16.96 -17.45
CA ILE A 260 7.27 17.63 -18.70
C ILE A 260 6.88 16.76 -19.92
N SER A 261 6.41 15.51 -19.73
CA SER A 261 5.95 14.63 -20.82
C SER A 261 4.63 15.07 -21.49
N ALA A 262 4.10 16.25 -21.17
CA ALA A 262 3.01 16.90 -21.90
C ALA A 262 3.40 17.38 -23.32
N GLN A 263 4.65 17.17 -23.77
CA GLN A 263 5.00 17.27 -25.19
C GLN A 263 4.59 15.99 -25.96
N PRO A 264 4.26 16.07 -27.28
CA PRO A 264 3.57 15.00 -28.00
C PRO A 264 4.33 13.66 -28.14
N ASP A 265 5.61 13.65 -27.83
CA ASP A 265 6.55 12.53 -27.86
C ASP A 265 6.86 11.93 -26.47
N GLY A 266 6.34 12.53 -25.39
CA GLY A 266 6.01 11.80 -24.15
C GLY A 266 7.18 11.24 -23.34
N TYR A 267 8.35 11.90 -23.30
CA TYR A 267 9.43 11.47 -22.40
C TYR A 267 10.26 12.62 -21.78
N SER A 268 10.30 12.70 -20.45
CA SER A 268 11.18 13.62 -19.70
C SER A 268 12.52 12.94 -19.39
N SER A 269 13.62 13.59 -19.76
CA SER A 269 14.98 13.02 -19.73
C SER A 269 15.53 12.68 -18.34
N ASP A 270 14.91 13.12 -17.25
CA ASP A 270 15.31 12.81 -15.86
C ASP A 270 14.69 11.48 -15.37
N LYS A 271 15.14 10.42 -16.06
CA LYS A 271 15.08 8.95 -15.92
C LYS A 271 14.29 8.27 -14.78
N GLY A 272 13.13 8.78 -14.38
CA GLY A 272 12.25 8.09 -13.44
C GLY A 272 10.82 8.61 -13.43
N THR A 273 9.84 7.71 -13.52
CA THR A 273 8.43 8.01 -13.27
C THR A 273 8.14 8.01 -11.76
N ALA A 274 7.03 8.60 -11.33
CA ALA A 274 6.50 8.33 -9.99
C ALA A 274 6.16 6.83 -9.83
N GLN A 275 5.98 6.33 -8.60
CA GLN A 275 5.63 4.91 -8.36
C GLN A 275 4.37 4.54 -9.16
N TRP A 276 3.34 5.37 -8.98
CA TRP A 276 2.04 5.33 -9.65
C TRP A 276 1.86 6.65 -10.43
N THR A 277 0.67 7.27 -10.37
CA THR A 277 0.37 8.56 -11.01
C THR A 277 0.96 9.79 -10.28
N GLY A 278 1.49 9.61 -9.07
CA GLY A 278 2.22 10.66 -8.35
C GLY A 278 1.36 11.63 -7.53
N ILE A 279 0.20 11.17 -7.05
CA ILE A 279 -0.70 11.94 -6.15
C ILE A 279 0.05 12.52 -4.93
N VAL A 280 0.88 11.70 -4.27
CA VAL A 280 1.67 12.13 -3.09
C VAL A 280 2.65 13.26 -3.43
N THR A 281 3.34 13.16 -4.57
CA THR A 281 4.26 14.18 -5.07
C THR A 281 3.50 15.48 -5.40
N GLU A 282 2.34 15.38 -6.04
CA GLU A 282 1.51 16.54 -6.37
C GLU A 282 0.99 17.27 -5.12
N MET A 283 0.45 16.55 -4.13
CA MET A 283 0.02 17.15 -2.86
C MET A 283 1.17 17.88 -2.18
N ALA A 284 2.35 17.25 -2.10
CA ALA A 284 3.52 17.83 -1.46
C ALA A 284 4.01 19.12 -2.14
N ILE A 285 4.01 19.15 -3.49
CA ILE A 285 4.33 20.35 -4.27
C ILE A 285 3.29 21.45 -4.00
N GLN A 286 1.99 21.15 -4.16
CA GLN A 286 0.95 22.17 -3.95
C GLN A 286 0.90 22.71 -2.52
N MET A 287 1.26 21.93 -1.49
CA MET A 287 1.34 22.43 -0.12
C MET A 287 2.52 23.37 0.11
N LEU A 288 3.69 23.06 -0.47
CA LEU A 288 4.88 23.89 -0.35
C LEU A 288 4.74 25.19 -1.16
N ASP A 289 4.35 25.09 -2.43
CA ASP A 289 4.23 26.23 -3.36
C ASP A 289 3.17 27.24 -2.92
N LYS A 290 2.15 26.80 -2.16
CA LYS A 290 1.11 27.67 -1.58
C LYS A 290 1.44 28.18 -0.17
N GLY A 291 2.62 27.85 0.39
CA GLY A 291 3.02 28.26 1.73
C GLY A 291 2.15 27.68 2.86
N ILE A 292 1.54 26.51 2.65
CA ILE A 292 0.76 25.79 3.67
C ILE A 292 1.72 25.08 4.64
N VAL A 293 2.83 24.58 4.12
CA VAL A 293 3.97 24.07 4.88
C VAL A 293 5.25 24.76 4.43
N ASP A 294 6.18 24.92 5.36
CA ASP A 294 7.49 25.51 5.08
C ASP A 294 8.48 24.45 4.58
N GLY A 295 8.28 23.18 4.91
CA GLY A 295 9.17 22.09 4.52
C GLY A 295 8.48 20.73 4.41
N VAL A 296 9.09 19.83 3.65
CA VAL A 296 8.57 18.48 3.40
C VAL A 296 9.61 17.41 3.74
N VAL A 297 9.33 16.55 4.71
CA VAL A 297 10.14 15.32 4.93
C VAL A 297 9.77 14.30 3.86
N CYS A 298 10.71 14.02 2.95
CA CYS A 298 10.54 13.06 1.87
C CYS A 298 11.83 12.25 1.62
N VAL A 299 11.75 11.22 0.77
CA VAL A 299 12.83 10.25 0.56
C VAL A 299 13.37 10.34 -0.86
N GLN A 300 14.53 11.00 -1.03
CA GLN A 300 15.31 10.94 -2.26
C GLN A 300 16.04 9.58 -2.35
N SER A 301 16.69 9.32 -3.48
CA SER A 301 17.64 8.20 -3.58
C SER A 301 19.03 8.66 -3.17
N ASP A 302 19.87 7.72 -2.76
CA ASP A 302 21.31 7.95 -2.75
C ASP A 302 21.83 8.14 -4.20
N PRO A 303 22.82 9.02 -4.45
CA PRO A 303 23.39 9.22 -5.78
C PRO A 303 24.02 7.97 -6.40
N ASP A 304 24.61 7.10 -5.56
CA ASP A 304 25.36 5.93 -6.03
C ASP A 304 24.50 4.65 -6.06
N ASP A 305 23.39 4.62 -5.32
CA ASP A 305 22.39 3.55 -5.37
C ASP A 305 20.95 4.07 -5.32
N ARG A 306 20.27 4.00 -6.47
CA ARG A 306 18.88 4.44 -6.66
C ARG A 306 17.88 3.84 -5.65
N PHE A 307 18.17 2.67 -5.08
CA PHE A 307 17.29 1.99 -4.13
C PHE A 307 17.66 2.21 -2.66
N THR A 308 18.82 2.79 -2.37
CA THR A 308 19.16 3.23 -1.01
C THR A 308 18.43 4.53 -0.73
N PRO A 309 17.59 4.59 0.32
CA PRO A 309 16.78 5.76 0.62
C PRO A 309 17.60 6.84 1.34
N LYS A 310 17.44 8.09 0.87
CA LYS A 310 18.05 9.29 1.44
C LYS A 310 16.96 10.27 1.90
N PRO A 311 16.54 10.21 3.17
CA PRO A 311 15.63 11.19 3.75
C PRO A 311 16.20 12.62 3.69
N VAL A 312 15.33 13.59 3.39
CA VAL A 312 15.65 15.02 3.34
C VAL A 312 14.49 15.84 3.89
N ILE A 313 14.77 17.06 4.35
CA ILE A 313 13.77 18.13 4.47
C ILE A 313 13.85 18.94 3.17
N ALA A 314 12.94 18.68 2.23
CA ALA A 314 12.81 19.40 0.98
C ALA A 314 12.26 20.81 1.21
N ARG A 315 12.83 21.79 0.51
CA ARG A 315 12.46 23.23 0.58
C ARG A 315 12.13 23.82 -0.79
N SER A 316 12.06 22.99 -1.84
CA SER A 316 11.62 23.36 -3.18
C SER A 316 10.86 22.22 -3.87
N ALA A 317 10.00 22.54 -4.84
CA ALA A 317 9.35 21.54 -5.68
C ALA A 317 10.37 20.61 -6.36
N ALA A 318 11.52 21.12 -6.80
CA ALA A 318 12.60 20.32 -7.38
C ALA A 318 13.14 19.25 -6.40
N ASP A 319 13.23 19.55 -5.11
CA ASP A 319 13.67 18.57 -4.09
C ASP A 319 12.62 17.48 -3.85
N ILE A 320 11.33 17.85 -3.90
CA ILE A 320 10.20 16.92 -3.80
C ILE A 320 10.15 16.01 -5.04
N ILE A 321 10.38 16.55 -6.23
CA ILE A 321 10.39 15.78 -7.49
C ILE A 321 11.54 14.75 -7.49
N ARG A 322 12.72 15.06 -6.94
CA ARG A 322 13.79 14.07 -6.75
C ARG A 322 13.44 12.96 -5.74
N ALA A 323 12.41 13.15 -4.92
CA ALA A 323 11.89 12.13 -4.01
C ALA A 323 10.82 11.21 -4.65
N LYS A 324 10.44 11.41 -5.92
CA LYS A 324 9.47 10.55 -6.64
C LYS A 324 9.90 9.06 -6.63
N GLY A 325 8.90 8.18 -6.69
CA GLY A 325 9.09 6.72 -6.67
C GLY A 325 9.37 6.15 -5.26
N VAL A 326 9.00 4.88 -5.06
CA VAL A 326 9.28 4.15 -3.81
C VAL A 326 10.70 3.60 -3.85
N LYS A 327 11.40 3.66 -2.73
CA LYS A 327 12.70 3.01 -2.52
C LYS A 327 12.38 1.77 -1.67
N PRO A 328 12.35 0.55 -2.24
CA PRO A 328 11.80 -0.63 -1.58
C PRO A 328 12.82 -1.27 -0.62
N SER A 329 13.21 -0.50 0.39
CA SER A 329 14.02 -0.92 1.53
C SER A 329 13.72 -0.03 2.74
N TYR A 330 14.28 -0.33 3.91
CA TYR A 330 14.07 0.50 5.10
C TYR A 330 14.66 1.91 4.98
N SER A 331 13.83 2.93 5.25
CA SER A 331 14.19 4.34 5.16
C SER A 331 14.13 5.05 6.52
N PRO A 332 15.19 5.75 6.95
CA PRO A 332 15.25 6.44 8.24
C PRO A 332 14.60 7.84 8.21
N ASN A 333 13.33 7.95 7.82
CA ASN A 333 12.64 9.25 7.62
C ASN A 333 12.71 10.20 8.82
N LEU A 334 12.72 9.69 10.06
CA LEU A 334 12.79 10.54 11.26
C LEU A 334 14.20 11.06 11.58
N SER A 335 15.25 10.56 10.91
CA SER A 335 16.64 10.94 11.18
C SER A 335 16.94 12.41 10.89
N VAL A 336 16.17 13.02 9.98
CA VAL A 336 16.30 14.44 9.61
C VAL A 336 15.53 15.39 10.53
N LEU A 337 14.63 14.91 11.39
CA LEU A 337 13.80 15.78 12.24
C LEU A 337 14.63 16.61 13.23
N ALA A 338 15.79 16.10 13.66
CA ALA A 338 16.71 16.85 14.51
C ALA A 338 17.41 18.03 13.80
N TYR A 339 17.27 18.18 12.48
CA TYR A 339 17.69 19.41 11.78
C TYR A 339 16.69 20.57 11.95
N LEU A 340 15.48 20.33 12.44
CA LEU A 340 14.48 21.39 12.67
C LEU A 340 14.98 22.45 13.68
N GLU A 341 15.82 22.06 14.66
CA GLU A 341 16.48 23.03 15.57
C GLU A 341 17.34 24.06 14.83
N ALA A 342 17.91 23.68 13.68
CA ALA A 342 18.74 24.53 12.82
C ALA A 342 17.96 25.22 11.69
N LEU A 343 16.65 24.96 11.59
CA LEU A 343 15.72 25.52 10.60
C LEU A 343 14.57 26.23 11.35
N PRO A 344 14.85 27.33 12.08
CA PRO A 344 13.85 28.00 12.93
C PRO A 344 12.68 28.59 12.14
N ASP A 345 12.84 28.75 10.82
CA ASP A 345 11.88 29.15 9.80
C ASP A 345 11.00 27.98 9.29
N VAL A 346 11.17 26.76 9.79
CA VAL A 346 10.22 25.66 9.62
C VAL A 346 9.30 25.61 10.84
N LYS A 347 8.04 26.06 10.66
CA LYS A 347 6.98 25.99 11.67
C LYS A 347 5.89 25.00 11.30
N LYS A 348 5.60 24.86 10.01
CA LYS A 348 4.62 23.95 9.44
C LYS A 348 5.34 22.91 8.60
N LEU A 349 5.19 21.65 8.96
CA LEU A 349 5.91 20.54 8.32
C LEU A 349 4.93 19.57 7.68
N LEU A 350 5.21 19.17 6.44
CA LEU A 350 4.61 17.97 5.85
C LEU A 350 5.56 16.79 6.05
N PHE A 351 5.08 15.72 6.66
CA PHE A 351 5.82 14.46 6.79
C PHE A 351 5.23 13.40 5.85
N ILE A 352 6.07 12.80 5.01
CA ILE A 352 5.70 11.69 4.12
C ILE A 352 6.37 10.41 4.63
N GLY A 353 5.60 9.36 4.90
CA GLY A 353 6.14 8.12 5.45
C GLY A 353 5.16 6.96 5.65
N VAL A 354 5.67 5.85 6.17
CA VAL A 354 4.93 4.59 6.42
C VAL A 354 4.49 4.47 7.89
N GLY A 355 3.52 3.59 8.19
CA GLY A 355 2.86 3.53 9.50
C GLY A 355 3.79 3.50 10.72
N CYS A 356 4.84 2.66 10.72
CA CYS A 356 5.79 2.59 11.83
C CYS A 356 6.63 3.88 12.05
N GLN A 357 6.81 4.68 11.00
CA GLN A 357 7.41 6.01 11.09
C GLN A 357 6.40 7.03 11.60
N VAL A 358 5.14 6.96 11.12
CA VAL A 358 4.08 7.89 11.54
C VAL A 358 3.71 7.69 13.02
N GLN A 359 3.64 6.46 13.52
CA GLN A 359 3.50 6.19 14.96
C GLN A 359 4.60 6.85 15.78
N ALA A 360 5.85 6.80 15.31
CA ALA A 360 6.96 7.43 15.99
C ALA A 360 6.86 8.96 15.95
N VAL A 361 6.55 9.57 14.79
CA VAL A 361 6.48 11.04 14.67
C VAL A 361 5.33 11.64 15.48
N ARG A 362 4.15 11.01 15.47
CA ARG A 362 2.99 11.43 16.30
C ARG A 362 3.30 11.32 17.80
N SER A 363 4.01 10.26 18.21
CA SER A 363 4.42 10.12 19.62
C SER A 363 5.38 11.22 20.11
N ILE A 364 6.15 11.83 19.21
CA ILE A 364 7.12 12.90 19.54
C ILE A 364 6.69 14.31 19.06
N GLU A 365 5.52 14.47 18.45
CA GLU A 365 5.08 15.69 17.77
C GLU A 365 5.23 16.94 18.67
N LYS A 366 4.83 16.79 19.94
CA LYS A 366 4.95 17.78 21.03
C LYS A 366 6.39 18.26 21.35
N TYR A 367 7.41 17.53 20.90
CA TYR A 367 8.84 17.88 21.11
C TYR A 367 9.49 18.52 19.88
N LEU A 368 8.80 18.59 18.73
CA LEU A 368 9.38 19.09 17.47
C LEU A 368 9.34 20.62 17.32
N GLY A 369 8.64 21.33 18.22
CA GLY A 369 8.54 22.80 18.16
C GLY A 369 7.78 23.35 16.95
N LEU A 370 6.99 22.51 16.29
CA LEU A 370 6.15 22.87 15.14
C LEU A 370 4.86 23.55 15.60
N GLU A 371 4.39 24.52 14.82
CA GLU A 371 3.03 25.05 14.90
C GLU A 371 2.02 24.05 14.32
N GLU A 372 2.41 23.35 13.24
CA GLU A 372 1.54 22.37 12.60
C GLU A 372 2.31 21.22 11.92
N LEU A 373 1.90 19.99 12.19
CA LEU A 373 2.31 18.80 11.43
C LEU A 373 1.16 18.33 10.53
N TYR A 374 1.47 18.13 9.24
CA TYR A 374 0.65 17.41 8.27
C TYR A 374 1.33 16.09 7.94
N VAL A 375 0.57 15.02 7.73
CA VAL A 375 1.10 13.69 7.41
C VAL A 375 0.40 13.07 6.20
N ILE A 376 1.16 12.87 5.12
CA ILE A 376 0.76 11.97 4.02
C ILE A 376 1.36 10.59 4.29
N GLY A 377 0.50 9.65 4.62
CA GLY A 377 0.85 8.25 4.75
C GLY A 377 0.84 7.52 3.40
N THR A 378 1.66 6.49 3.29
CA THR A 378 1.39 5.40 2.33
C THR A 378 1.05 4.12 3.07
N ASN A 379 0.28 3.24 2.42
CA ASN A 379 0.17 1.85 2.85
C ASN A 379 1.54 1.17 2.77
N CYS A 380 1.85 0.28 3.72
CA CYS A 380 3.10 -0.47 3.73
C CYS A 380 2.96 -1.83 4.41
N ALA A 381 3.32 -2.89 3.68
CA ALA A 381 3.65 -4.21 4.21
C ALA A 381 5.02 -4.62 3.66
N ASP A 382 5.57 -5.71 4.20
CA ASP A 382 6.60 -6.54 3.57
C ASP A 382 7.89 -5.84 3.11
N ASN A 383 8.24 -4.73 3.76
CA ASN A 383 9.50 -4.02 3.55
C ASN A 383 10.68 -4.75 4.23
N GLY A 384 11.89 -4.51 3.73
CA GLY A 384 13.09 -5.28 4.02
C GLY A 384 14.38 -4.47 4.04
N PRO A 385 15.50 -5.12 4.36
CA PRO A 385 16.83 -4.55 4.19
C PRO A 385 17.23 -4.50 2.70
N ARG A 386 18.25 -3.71 2.38
CA ARG A 386 18.66 -3.40 0.98
C ARG A 386 19.26 -4.60 0.21
N ASP A 387 19.88 -5.52 0.94
CA ASP A 387 20.34 -6.82 0.44
C ASP A 387 19.16 -7.78 0.19
N GLY A 388 18.16 -7.78 1.08
CA GLY A 388 16.89 -8.49 0.90
C GLY A 388 16.14 -8.09 -0.37
N LEU A 389 16.14 -6.80 -0.71
CA LEU A 389 15.66 -6.30 -1.99
C LEU A 389 16.43 -6.92 -3.17
N GLN A 390 17.77 -6.95 -3.13
CA GLN A 390 18.56 -7.49 -4.23
C GLN A 390 18.26 -8.98 -4.45
N LYS A 391 18.24 -9.76 -3.36
CA LYS A 391 17.85 -11.18 -3.35
C LYS A 391 16.48 -11.42 -4.00
N PHE A 392 15.52 -10.52 -3.80
CA PHE A 392 14.22 -10.60 -4.46
C PHE A 392 14.30 -10.28 -5.96
N LEU A 393 14.92 -9.16 -6.33
CA LEU A 393 15.02 -8.75 -7.74
C LEU A 393 15.76 -9.78 -8.59
N ASP A 394 16.80 -10.41 -8.06
CA ASP A 394 17.62 -11.42 -8.75
C ASP A 394 16.85 -12.69 -9.13
N VAL A 395 15.74 -13.00 -8.46
CA VAL A 395 14.85 -14.14 -8.80
C VAL A 395 13.52 -13.72 -9.42
N ALA A 396 13.09 -12.48 -9.21
CA ALA A 396 11.84 -11.96 -9.76
C ALA A 396 12.01 -11.49 -11.22
N SER A 397 13.14 -10.85 -11.56
CA SER A 397 13.33 -10.18 -12.85
C SER A 397 14.38 -10.85 -13.74
N LYS A 398 14.15 -10.83 -15.06
CA LYS A 398 15.18 -11.17 -16.05
C LYS A 398 16.17 -10.03 -16.32
N SER A 399 15.93 -8.84 -15.79
CA SER A 399 16.85 -7.69 -15.89
C SER A 399 16.87 -6.89 -14.58
N PRO A 400 17.34 -7.47 -13.45
CA PRO A 400 17.29 -6.84 -12.13
C PRO A 400 17.97 -5.47 -12.09
N SER A 401 19.09 -5.35 -12.81
CA SER A 401 19.90 -4.13 -12.90
C SER A 401 19.15 -2.94 -13.51
N THR A 402 18.10 -3.16 -14.30
CA THR A 402 17.30 -2.09 -14.92
C THR A 402 16.02 -1.75 -14.17
N VAL A 403 15.61 -2.53 -13.15
CA VAL A 403 14.38 -2.25 -12.37
C VAL A 403 14.48 -0.88 -11.67
N ILE A 404 13.42 -0.07 -11.72
CA ILE A 404 13.30 1.23 -11.02
C ILE A 404 12.18 1.27 -9.98
N GLY A 405 11.33 0.25 -9.95
CA GLY A 405 10.30 0.06 -8.93
C GLY A 405 9.45 -1.17 -9.26
N TYR A 406 8.87 -1.79 -8.25
CA TYR A 406 7.96 -2.92 -8.42
C TYR A 406 6.77 -2.80 -7.47
N GLU A 407 5.77 -3.65 -7.66
CA GLU A 407 4.63 -3.76 -6.76
C GLU A 407 4.00 -5.16 -6.81
N PHE A 408 3.45 -5.61 -5.68
CA PHE A 408 2.64 -6.83 -5.58
C PHE A 408 1.16 -6.49 -5.86
N MET A 409 0.72 -6.70 -7.10
CA MET A 409 -0.56 -6.20 -7.61
C MET A 409 -1.78 -7.08 -7.28
N GLN A 410 -2.98 -6.52 -7.47
CA GLN A 410 -4.27 -7.11 -7.08
C GLN A 410 -4.74 -8.23 -8.04
N ASP A 411 -4.01 -8.47 -9.11
CA ASP A 411 -4.20 -9.54 -10.10
C ASP A 411 -3.32 -10.76 -9.82
N TYR A 412 -2.70 -10.84 -8.64
CA TYR A 412 -1.84 -11.94 -8.18
C TYR A 412 -0.49 -12.05 -8.93
N GLN A 413 0.03 -10.91 -9.39
CA GLN A 413 1.31 -10.79 -10.10
C GLN A 413 2.17 -9.66 -9.52
N VAL A 414 3.50 -9.84 -9.54
CA VAL A 414 4.45 -8.75 -9.32
C VAL A 414 4.60 -7.99 -10.63
N HIS A 415 4.39 -6.69 -10.59
CA HIS A 415 4.65 -5.80 -11.72
C HIS A 415 5.95 -5.04 -11.46
N LEU A 416 6.89 -5.05 -12.40
CA LEU A 416 8.16 -4.36 -12.33
C LEU A 416 8.25 -3.31 -13.43
N LYS A 417 8.71 -2.11 -13.09
CA LYS A 417 9.06 -1.04 -14.03
C LYS A 417 10.56 -1.03 -14.22
N HIS A 418 11.00 -0.80 -15.45
CA HIS A 418 12.40 -0.75 -15.83
C HIS A 418 12.81 0.66 -16.25
N LEU A 419 14.12 0.87 -16.34
CA LEU A 419 14.71 2.06 -16.94
C LEU A 419 14.25 2.18 -18.41
N PRO A 420 14.06 3.40 -18.93
CA PRO A 420 13.63 3.62 -20.31
C PRO A 420 14.61 3.06 -21.32
N GLY A 421 14.09 2.38 -22.35
CA GLY A 421 14.94 1.75 -23.37
C GLY A 421 15.74 0.57 -22.82
N SER A 422 15.22 -0.09 -21.78
CA SER A 422 15.77 -1.35 -21.29
C SER A 422 15.55 -2.48 -22.31
N PRO A 423 16.18 -3.66 -22.12
CA PRO A 423 15.85 -4.85 -22.89
C PRO A 423 14.44 -5.40 -22.64
N VAL A 424 13.66 -4.81 -21.73
CA VAL A 424 12.31 -5.27 -21.37
C VAL A 424 11.26 -4.56 -22.24
N PRO A 425 10.38 -5.28 -22.96
CA PRO A 425 9.36 -4.66 -23.79
C PRO A 425 8.47 -3.68 -23.01
N ASN A 426 8.31 -2.47 -23.54
CA ASN A 426 7.57 -1.36 -22.91
C ASN A 426 8.07 -0.97 -21.49
N ASP A 427 9.31 -1.33 -21.16
CA ASP A 427 9.95 -1.09 -19.86
C ASP A 427 9.11 -1.62 -18.66
N TYR A 428 8.38 -2.72 -18.87
CA TYR A 428 7.44 -3.29 -17.90
C TYR A 428 7.45 -4.82 -17.92
N GLU A 429 7.76 -5.46 -16.78
CA GLU A 429 7.78 -6.91 -16.60
C GLU A 429 6.66 -7.34 -15.63
N VAL A 430 5.99 -8.47 -15.89
CA VAL A 430 4.89 -8.99 -15.07
C VAL A 430 5.16 -10.46 -14.75
N ILE A 431 5.14 -10.81 -13.46
CA ILE A 431 5.59 -12.11 -12.94
C ILE A 431 4.54 -12.67 -11.97
N PRO A 432 3.87 -13.79 -12.28
CA PRO A 432 2.94 -14.42 -11.35
C PRO A 432 3.56 -14.76 -9.99
N TYR A 433 2.84 -14.59 -8.89
CA TYR A 433 3.34 -14.97 -7.55
C TYR A 433 3.75 -16.43 -7.48
N PHE A 434 3.03 -17.30 -8.17
CA PHE A 434 3.27 -18.75 -8.23
C PHE A 434 4.53 -19.13 -9.04
N SER A 435 5.13 -18.17 -9.76
CA SER A 435 6.44 -18.31 -10.41
C SER A 435 7.61 -18.03 -9.47
N LEU A 436 7.37 -17.42 -8.30
CA LEU A 436 8.42 -17.05 -7.36
C LEU A 436 8.78 -18.21 -6.41
N PRO A 437 10.06 -18.39 -6.04
CA PRO A 437 10.49 -19.47 -5.15
C PRO A 437 10.22 -19.11 -3.68
N SER A 438 8.99 -19.29 -3.21
CA SER A 438 8.54 -18.86 -1.87
C SER A 438 9.43 -19.33 -0.72
N ASN A 439 9.84 -20.61 -0.71
CA ASN A 439 10.73 -21.15 0.34
C ASN A 439 12.09 -20.41 0.40
N TYR A 440 12.62 -19.98 -0.76
CA TYR A 440 13.87 -19.23 -0.83
C TYR A 440 13.69 -17.78 -0.38
N LEU A 441 12.55 -17.17 -0.72
CA LEU A 441 12.24 -15.76 -0.43
C LEU A 441 11.70 -15.52 1.00
N ALA A 442 11.20 -16.55 1.68
CA ALA A 442 10.57 -16.42 3.00
C ALA A 442 11.46 -15.76 4.07
N HIS A 443 12.79 -15.90 3.95
CA HIS A 443 13.79 -15.36 4.88
C HIS A 443 14.69 -14.32 4.21
N GLY A 444 15.01 -13.25 4.95
CA GLY A 444 15.96 -12.20 4.52
C GLY A 444 15.41 -11.16 3.54
N VAL A 445 14.28 -11.42 2.87
CA VAL A 445 13.60 -10.41 2.04
C VAL A 445 12.71 -9.52 2.90
N ILE A 446 11.69 -10.10 3.54
CA ILE A 446 10.85 -9.41 4.52
C ILE A 446 11.55 -9.49 5.88
N GLY A 447 11.91 -8.35 6.47
CA GLY A 447 12.53 -8.33 7.79
C GLY A 447 11.53 -8.45 8.95
N GLU A 448 12.05 -8.89 10.09
CA GLU A 448 11.27 -9.11 11.34
C GLU A 448 10.37 -7.94 11.78
N PRO A 449 10.73 -6.64 11.68
CA PRO A 449 9.79 -5.56 12.02
C PRO A 449 8.54 -5.56 11.13
N CYS A 450 8.65 -5.93 9.86
CA CYS A 450 7.50 -6.00 8.96
C CYS A 450 6.65 -7.25 9.20
N ARG A 451 7.27 -8.36 9.64
CA ARG A 451 6.55 -9.51 10.21
C ARG A 451 5.97 -9.25 11.61
N SER A 452 6.28 -8.11 12.23
CA SER A 452 5.74 -7.65 13.51
C SER A 452 4.84 -6.41 13.39
N CYS A 453 4.47 -6.02 12.16
CA CYS A 453 3.69 -4.81 11.91
C CYS A 453 2.19 -5.10 11.88
N PHE A 454 1.37 -4.22 12.47
CA PHE A 454 -0.10 -4.30 12.37
C PHE A 454 -0.71 -3.07 11.68
N ASP A 455 0.12 -2.07 11.33
CA ASP A 455 -0.30 -0.76 10.82
C ASP A 455 -0.10 -0.63 9.30
N TYR A 456 -0.67 -1.58 8.55
CA TYR A 456 -0.62 -1.59 7.08
C TYR A 456 -1.47 -0.45 6.48
N THR A 457 -2.52 -0.02 7.18
CA THR A 457 -3.37 1.10 6.74
C THR A 457 -2.81 2.47 7.09
N ASN A 458 -1.70 2.57 7.84
CA ASN A 458 -1.11 3.85 8.27
C ASN A 458 -2.16 4.70 9.01
N GLY A 459 -2.62 4.16 10.14
CA GLY A 459 -3.81 4.63 10.86
C GLY A 459 -3.74 6.07 11.33
N LEU A 460 -2.52 6.61 11.54
CA LEU A 460 -2.26 7.92 12.17
C LEU A 460 -1.84 9.04 11.20
N ALA A 461 -1.89 8.78 9.90
CA ALA A 461 -1.69 9.81 8.88
C ALA A 461 -2.95 10.69 8.73
N ASP A 462 -2.84 11.90 8.17
CA ASP A 462 -4.01 12.73 7.90
C ASP A 462 -4.75 12.25 6.62
N ILE A 463 -3.96 11.82 5.62
CA ILE A 463 -4.41 11.12 4.42
C ILE A 463 -3.48 9.95 4.12
N VAL A 464 -4.01 8.87 3.55
CA VAL A 464 -3.23 7.70 3.11
C VAL A 464 -3.44 7.47 1.62
N VAL A 465 -2.36 7.25 0.87
CA VAL A 465 -2.39 6.89 -0.56
C VAL A 465 -1.71 5.55 -0.78
N GLY A 466 -2.37 4.65 -1.50
CA GLY A 466 -1.85 3.33 -1.86
C GLY A 466 -2.63 2.70 -3.00
N TYR A 467 -2.78 1.37 -2.98
CA TYR A 467 -3.42 0.63 -4.08
C TYR A 467 -4.22 -0.61 -3.65
N MET A 468 -4.03 -1.14 -2.43
CA MET A 468 -4.66 -2.41 -2.03
C MET A 468 -6.19 -2.41 -2.18
N GLY A 469 -6.83 -1.27 -1.98
CA GLY A 469 -8.29 -1.14 -1.96
C GLY A 469 -8.94 -0.90 -3.33
N VAL A 470 -8.15 -0.82 -4.41
CA VAL A 470 -8.66 -0.61 -5.78
C VAL A 470 -8.50 -1.87 -6.64
N PRO A 471 -9.51 -2.29 -7.42
CA PRO A 471 -9.37 -3.43 -8.32
C PRO A 471 -8.31 -3.18 -9.40
N TYR A 472 -7.67 -4.24 -9.90
CA TYR A 472 -6.77 -4.11 -11.04
C TYR A 472 -7.55 -3.87 -12.35
N PHE A 473 -7.37 -2.68 -12.93
CA PHE A 473 -8.08 -2.22 -14.13
C PHE A 473 -7.32 -2.48 -15.45
N GLN A 474 -6.39 -3.43 -15.49
CA GLN A 474 -5.58 -3.75 -16.69
C GLN A 474 -4.80 -2.52 -17.22
N LYS A 475 -4.39 -1.62 -16.32
CA LYS A 475 -3.55 -0.45 -16.60
C LYS A 475 -2.19 -0.62 -15.90
N PRO A 476 -1.05 -0.25 -16.51
CA PRO A 476 0.24 -0.23 -15.82
C PRO A 476 0.20 0.77 -14.65
N MET A 477 1.01 0.53 -13.60
CA MET A 477 1.03 1.35 -12.36
C MET A 477 0.97 2.87 -12.61
N ILE A 478 1.72 3.38 -13.59
CA ILE A 478 1.81 4.81 -13.90
C ILE A 478 0.53 5.44 -14.47
N LYS A 479 -0.47 4.63 -14.84
CA LYS A 479 -1.80 5.06 -15.35
C LYS A 479 -2.95 4.47 -14.54
N HIS A 480 -2.65 3.72 -13.48
CA HIS A 480 -3.64 3.01 -12.69
C HIS A 480 -4.17 3.90 -11.55
N PRO A 481 -5.49 3.89 -11.27
CA PRO A 481 -6.02 4.60 -10.11
C PRO A 481 -5.39 4.09 -8.81
N GLN A 482 -5.34 4.95 -7.80
CA GLN A 482 -4.79 4.68 -6.48
C GLN A 482 -5.91 4.72 -5.45
N HIS A 483 -5.86 3.86 -4.44
CA HIS A 483 -6.76 3.92 -3.30
C HIS A 483 -6.33 5.06 -2.36
N VAL A 484 -7.26 5.94 -2.02
CA VAL A 484 -7.03 7.07 -1.12
C VAL A 484 -7.98 6.96 0.07
N THR A 485 -7.45 7.10 1.28
CA THR A 485 -8.19 7.14 2.53
C THR A 485 -7.95 8.48 3.22
N ILE A 486 -8.98 9.32 3.28
CA ILE A 486 -8.96 10.59 4.01
C ILE A 486 -9.38 10.31 5.45
N ARG A 487 -8.55 10.67 6.44
CA ARG A 487 -8.81 10.36 7.86
C ARG A 487 -9.41 11.54 8.65
N ASN A 488 -8.97 12.76 8.38
CA ASN A 488 -9.41 13.98 9.07
C ASN A 488 -9.46 15.21 8.13
N SER A 489 -9.75 16.39 8.69
CA SER A 489 -9.83 17.66 7.96
C SER A 489 -8.52 18.07 7.28
N LYS A 490 -7.35 17.80 7.89
CA LYS A 490 -6.05 18.01 7.27
C LYS A 490 -5.90 17.15 6.01
N GLY A 491 -6.30 15.89 6.07
CA GLY A 491 -6.30 15.00 4.91
C GLY A 491 -7.18 15.49 3.76
N GLU A 492 -8.39 15.94 4.10
CA GLU A 492 -9.35 16.52 3.16
C GLU A 492 -8.82 17.81 2.52
N GLN A 493 -8.22 18.69 3.31
CA GLN A 493 -7.55 19.90 2.83
C GLN A 493 -6.47 19.54 1.80
N MET A 494 -5.55 18.63 2.14
CA MET A 494 -4.48 18.19 1.25
C MET A 494 -5.00 17.60 -0.07
N PHE A 495 -6.06 16.79 0.00
CA PHE A 495 -6.68 16.20 -1.19
C PHE A 495 -7.35 17.26 -2.07
N ASN A 496 -8.06 18.21 -1.47
CA ASN A 496 -8.78 19.25 -2.18
C ASN A 496 -7.86 20.24 -2.92
N LEU A 497 -6.61 20.41 -2.49
CA LEU A 497 -5.59 21.21 -3.20
C LEU A 497 -5.26 20.70 -4.61
N ILE A 498 -5.56 19.42 -4.91
CA ILE A 498 -5.22 18.76 -6.17
C ILE A 498 -6.43 18.16 -6.89
N ARG A 499 -7.65 18.33 -6.36
CA ARG A 499 -8.87 17.65 -6.84
C ARG A 499 -9.15 17.88 -8.32
N ASP A 500 -8.81 19.05 -8.86
CA ASP A 500 -8.94 19.46 -10.26
C ASP A 500 -7.94 18.79 -11.23
N ARG A 501 -6.87 18.21 -10.67
CA ARG A 501 -5.87 17.38 -11.37
C ARG A 501 -6.17 15.89 -11.34
N LEU A 502 -7.17 15.47 -10.55
CA LEU A 502 -7.52 14.07 -10.33
C LEU A 502 -8.76 13.65 -11.12
N GLU A 503 -8.68 12.50 -11.80
CA GLU A 503 -9.87 11.69 -12.09
C GLU A 503 -10.22 10.91 -10.82
N VAL A 504 -11.44 11.04 -10.30
CA VAL A 504 -11.89 10.38 -9.07
C VAL A 504 -13.06 9.45 -9.35
N LEU A 505 -12.97 8.22 -8.84
CA LEU A 505 -13.98 7.17 -8.97
C LEU A 505 -14.41 6.68 -7.56
N PRO A 506 -15.66 6.23 -7.40
CA PRO A 506 -16.12 5.62 -6.14
C PRO A 506 -15.43 4.28 -5.88
N THR A 507 -15.39 3.87 -4.61
CA THR A 507 -14.88 2.55 -4.22
C THR A 507 -15.79 1.42 -4.70
N LEU A 508 -15.20 0.23 -4.89
CA LEU A 508 -15.88 -1.02 -5.20
C LEU A 508 -15.59 -2.04 -4.08
N ASP A 509 -16.54 -2.92 -3.80
CA ASP A 509 -16.46 -3.89 -2.71
C ASP A 509 -17.22 -5.17 -3.12
N SER A 510 -16.52 -6.25 -3.44
CA SER A 510 -17.15 -7.49 -3.91
C SER A 510 -16.28 -8.75 -3.79
N GLY A 511 -16.93 -9.91 -3.75
CA GLY A 511 -16.33 -11.23 -3.58
C GLY A 511 -16.34 -11.69 -2.12
N ASN A 512 -15.55 -12.72 -1.80
CA ASN A 512 -15.40 -13.25 -0.44
C ASN A 512 -13.92 -13.50 -0.15
N ARG A 513 -13.36 -12.76 0.81
CA ARG A 513 -11.94 -12.91 1.18
C ARG A 513 -11.61 -14.16 1.98
N LYS A 514 -12.52 -14.69 2.80
CA LYS A 514 -12.17 -15.67 3.85
C LYS A 514 -11.42 -16.92 3.34
N PRO A 515 -11.84 -17.56 2.21
CA PRO A 515 -11.09 -18.71 1.67
C PRO A 515 -9.68 -18.33 1.19
N PHE A 516 -9.53 -17.15 0.59
CA PHE A 516 -8.24 -16.63 0.14
C PHE A 516 -7.32 -16.35 1.32
N VAL A 517 -7.82 -15.71 2.38
CA VAL A 517 -7.04 -15.40 3.59
C VAL A 517 -6.43 -16.68 4.19
N LEU A 518 -7.26 -17.70 4.43
CA LEU A 518 -6.81 -18.95 5.04
C LEU A 518 -5.82 -19.72 4.15
N GLN A 519 -6.10 -19.80 2.84
CA GLN A 519 -5.23 -20.51 1.90
C GLN A 519 -3.87 -19.82 1.73
N THR A 520 -3.84 -18.48 1.68
CA THR A 520 -2.59 -17.70 1.61
C THR A 520 -1.80 -17.80 2.91
N LEU A 521 -2.47 -17.71 4.07
CA LEU A 521 -1.84 -17.86 5.37
C LEU A 521 -1.18 -19.23 5.53
N GLN A 522 -1.87 -20.32 5.18
CA GLN A 522 -1.29 -21.66 5.22
C GLN A 522 -0.09 -21.80 4.27
N ALA A 523 -0.19 -21.26 3.05
CA ALA A 523 0.89 -21.35 2.07
C ALA A 523 2.15 -20.57 2.48
N ASP A 524 2.00 -19.36 3.06
CA ASP A 524 3.14 -18.58 3.58
C ASP A 524 3.75 -19.23 4.83
N ASP A 525 2.94 -19.79 5.73
CA ASP A 525 3.46 -20.46 6.93
C ASP A 525 4.28 -21.70 6.58
N GLU A 526 3.78 -22.55 5.66
CA GLU A 526 4.53 -23.70 5.16
C GLU A 526 5.80 -23.27 4.41
N ALA A 527 5.76 -22.19 3.62
CA ALA A 527 6.95 -21.64 2.96
C ALA A 527 7.98 -21.09 3.96
N TYR A 528 7.54 -20.46 5.05
CA TYR A 528 8.40 -19.96 6.13
C TYR A 528 9.19 -21.09 6.82
N PHE A 529 8.60 -22.27 6.95
CA PHE A 529 9.29 -23.47 7.44
C PHE A 529 9.98 -24.32 6.35
N GLY A 530 10.03 -23.85 5.10
CA GLY A 530 10.63 -24.58 3.98
C GLY A 530 9.87 -25.84 3.55
N ARG A 531 8.62 -25.99 4.00
CA ARG A 531 7.70 -27.10 3.68
C ARG A 531 6.76 -26.79 2.51
N GLY A 532 6.75 -25.54 2.03
CA GLY A 532 6.09 -25.15 0.79
C GLY A 532 6.69 -25.86 -0.44
N PRO A 533 6.09 -25.69 -1.64
CA PRO A 533 6.53 -26.36 -2.86
C PRO A 533 8.04 -26.20 -3.11
N PRO A 534 8.75 -27.26 -3.55
CA PRO A 534 10.22 -27.24 -3.69
C PRO A 534 10.73 -26.34 -4.82
N GLY A 535 9.83 -25.78 -5.63
CA GLY A 535 10.12 -24.84 -6.70
C GLY A 535 8.85 -24.10 -7.13
N SER A 536 8.97 -23.24 -8.13
CA SER A 536 7.84 -22.54 -8.73
C SER A 536 6.84 -23.50 -9.37
N ALA A 537 5.58 -23.06 -9.51
CA ALA A 537 4.58 -23.79 -10.26
C ALA A 537 5.02 -23.95 -11.75
N PRO A 538 4.67 -25.06 -12.43
CA PRO A 538 4.95 -25.22 -13.85
C PRO A 538 4.43 -24.03 -14.66
N ALA A 539 5.22 -23.50 -15.58
CA ALA A 539 4.98 -22.19 -16.22
C ALA A 539 3.55 -22.02 -16.79
N PHE A 540 2.96 -23.08 -17.37
CA PHE A 540 1.58 -23.06 -17.84
C PHE A 540 0.57 -22.79 -16.70
N ILE A 541 0.70 -23.48 -15.57
CA ILE A 541 -0.14 -23.31 -14.38
C ILE A 541 0.10 -21.93 -13.77
N ALA A 542 1.37 -21.52 -13.65
CA ALA A 542 1.76 -20.24 -13.07
C ALA A 542 1.18 -19.04 -13.85
N ASN A 543 1.07 -19.13 -15.18
CA ASN A 543 0.47 -18.08 -16.02
C ASN A 543 -1.07 -18.16 -16.10
N LEU A 544 -1.67 -19.33 -15.89
CA LEU A 544 -3.14 -19.48 -15.91
C LEU A 544 -3.78 -19.05 -14.58
N LEU A 545 -3.16 -19.40 -13.45
CA LEU A 545 -3.75 -19.21 -12.12
C LEU A 545 -4.07 -17.73 -11.77
N PRO A 546 -3.23 -16.72 -12.08
CA PRO A 546 -3.56 -15.32 -11.86
C PRO A 546 -4.88 -14.90 -12.51
N ASN A 547 -5.12 -15.30 -13.76
CA ASN A 547 -6.35 -14.98 -14.48
C ASN A 547 -7.60 -15.59 -13.81
N VAL A 548 -7.49 -16.84 -13.33
CA VAL A 548 -8.59 -17.52 -12.63
C VAL A 548 -8.86 -16.84 -11.28
N LEU A 549 -7.83 -16.55 -10.50
CA LEU A 549 -7.98 -15.87 -9.20
C LEU A 549 -8.43 -14.41 -9.36
N GLN A 550 -7.99 -13.71 -10.41
CA GLN A 550 -8.49 -12.39 -10.75
C GLN A 550 -9.99 -12.45 -11.12
N TRP A 551 -10.46 -13.51 -11.78
CA TRP A 551 -11.90 -13.64 -12.09
C TRP A 551 -12.75 -13.94 -10.84
N ILE A 552 -12.38 -14.92 -10.02
CA ILE A 552 -13.22 -15.39 -8.88
C ILE A 552 -12.95 -14.70 -7.54
N GLY A 553 -11.77 -14.08 -7.38
CA GLY A 553 -11.31 -13.56 -6.09
C GLY A 553 -11.95 -12.23 -5.68
N PRO A 554 -11.69 -11.77 -4.44
CA PRO A 554 -12.19 -10.49 -3.95
C PRO A 554 -11.69 -9.31 -4.79
N LYS A 555 -12.43 -8.18 -4.76
CA LYS A 555 -12.14 -6.95 -5.52
C LYS A 555 -12.34 -5.71 -4.68
N GLY A 556 -11.52 -4.70 -4.97
CA GLY A 556 -11.60 -3.39 -4.35
C GLY A 556 -11.35 -3.47 -2.84
N LEU A 557 -12.25 -2.90 -2.04
CA LEU A 557 -12.13 -2.90 -0.59
C LEU A 557 -12.08 -4.33 -0.01
N GLU A 558 -12.79 -5.30 -0.57
CA GLU A 558 -12.70 -6.69 -0.11
C GLU A 558 -11.34 -7.34 -0.41
N PHE A 559 -10.65 -6.93 -1.49
CA PHE A 559 -9.25 -7.32 -1.71
C PHE A 559 -8.31 -6.62 -0.72
N GLY A 560 -8.59 -5.35 -0.39
CA GLY A 560 -7.93 -4.64 0.69
C GLY A 560 -8.05 -5.38 2.02
N ARG A 561 -9.26 -5.80 2.41
CA ARG A 561 -9.51 -6.61 3.62
C ARG A 561 -8.85 -7.99 3.54
N TYR A 562 -8.86 -8.67 2.39
CA TYR A 562 -8.09 -9.91 2.18
C TYR A 562 -6.61 -9.71 2.54
N SER A 563 -6.00 -8.66 2.01
CA SER A 563 -4.59 -8.35 2.26
C SER A 563 -4.36 -8.02 3.73
N LEU A 564 -5.22 -7.20 4.34
CA LEU A 564 -5.13 -6.83 5.75
C LEU A 564 -5.24 -8.04 6.69
N ASP A 565 -6.26 -8.88 6.50
CA ASP A 565 -6.49 -10.07 7.32
C ASP A 565 -5.30 -11.04 7.22
N TYR A 566 -4.85 -11.38 6.01
CA TYR A 566 -3.69 -12.26 5.81
C TYR A 566 -2.44 -11.73 6.53
N HIS A 567 -2.09 -10.45 6.34
CA HIS A 567 -0.88 -9.88 6.97
C HIS A 567 -1.01 -9.82 8.50
N ILE A 568 -2.19 -9.49 9.04
CA ILE A 568 -2.45 -9.47 10.48
C ILE A 568 -2.28 -10.88 11.08
N LEU A 569 -2.87 -11.91 10.46
CA LEU A 569 -2.79 -13.29 10.95
C LEU A 569 -1.37 -13.84 10.85
N ARG A 570 -0.68 -13.64 9.73
CA ARG A 570 0.73 -14.03 9.55
C ARG A 570 1.63 -13.35 10.59
N ASN A 571 1.43 -12.06 10.81
CA ASN A 571 2.25 -11.30 11.74
C ASN A 571 1.93 -11.68 13.19
N TRP A 572 0.68 -12.02 13.53
CA TRP A 572 0.31 -12.65 14.80
C TRP A 572 1.06 -13.96 15.04
N LEU A 573 1.07 -14.89 14.07
CA LEU A 573 1.84 -16.13 14.17
C LEU A 573 3.33 -15.86 14.40
N PHE A 574 3.90 -14.89 13.69
CA PHE A 574 5.29 -14.47 13.87
C PHE A 574 5.56 -13.92 15.29
N VAL A 575 4.79 -12.93 15.76
CA VAL A 575 5.06 -12.31 17.08
C VAL A 575 4.84 -13.29 18.24
N VAL A 576 3.85 -14.19 18.17
CA VAL A 576 3.68 -15.21 19.23
C VAL A 576 4.86 -16.16 19.28
N ARG A 577 5.38 -16.61 18.12
CA ARG A 577 6.56 -17.50 18.04
C ARG A 577 7.86 -16.77 18.42
N ARG A 578 7.99 -15.48 18.09
CA ARG A 578 9.23 -14.69 18.28
C ARG A 578 9.36 -14.03 19.65
N MET A 579 8.26 -13.54 20.21
CA MET A 579 8.22 -12.76 21.46
C MET A 579 7.58 -13.52 22.63
N GLY A 580 6.87 -14.63 22.35
CA GLY A 580 5.99 -15.30 23.31
C GLY A 580 4.62 -14.62 23.42
N ARG A 581 3.59 -15.40 23.75
CA ARG A 581 2.17 -14.96 23.71
C ARG A 581 1.90 -13.69 24.52
N ALA A 582 2.39 -13.58 25.75
CA ALA A 582 2.11 -12.42 26.61
C ALA A 582 2.64 -11.09 26.01
N GLN A 583 3.86 -11.07 25.45
CA GLN A 583 4.41 -9.88 24.81
C GLN A 583 3.76 -9.63 23.44
N ALA A 584 3.42 -10.69 22.69
CA ALA A 584 2.64 -10.56 21.45
C ALA A 584 1.26 -9.93 21.71
N GLU A 585 0.57 -10.34 22.78
CA GLU A 585 -0.70 -9.74 23.20
C GLU A 585 -0.52 -8.28 23.61
N ARG A 586 0.54 -7.91 24.35
CA ARG A 586 0.82 -6.50 24.68
C ARG A 586 1.12 -5.65 23.43
N HIS A 587 1.87 -6.19 22.48
CA HIS A 587 2.29 -5.50 21.24
C HIS A 587 1.16 -5.34 20.22
N THR A 588 0.22 -6.28 20.15
CA THR A 588 -0.82 -6.33 19.11
C THR A 588 -1.99 -5.37 19.40
N PRO A 589 -2.40 -4.50 18.45
CA PRO A 589 -3.54 -3.60 18.62
C PRO A 589 -4.88 -4.32 18.84
N PRO A 590 -5.83 -3.72 19.60
CA PRO A 590 -7.15 -4.33 19.80
C PRO A 590 -7.96 -4.57 18.51
N TYR A 591 -7.89 -3.72 17.48
CA TYR A 591 -8.49 -3.99 16.17
C TYR A 591 -7.93 -5.25 15.52
N ALA A 592 -6.61 -5.45 15.60
CA ALA A 592 -5.96 -6.64 15.06
C ALA A 592 -6.37 -7.88 15.85
N LYS A 593 -6.50 -7.79 17.19
CA LYS A 593 -7.02 -8.87 18.03
C LYS A 593 -8.45 -9.28 17.67
N LYS A 594 -9.32 -8.34 17.31
CA LYS A 594 -10.69 -8.64 16.82
C LYS A 594 -10.64 -9.47 15.54
N ILE A 595 -9.85 -9.04 14.55
CA ILE A 595 -9.64 -9.79 13.30
C ILE A 595 -9.03 -11.17 13.58
N ILE A 596 -8.01 -11.27 14.43
CA ILE A 596 -7.40 -12.55 14.85
C ILE A 596 -8.45 -13.49 15.47
N ALA A 597 -9.35 -12.98 16.31
CA ALA A 597 -10.42 -13.75 16.92
C ALA A 597 -11.47 -14.24 15.91
N GLU A 598 -11.77 -13.48 14.84
CA GLU A 598 -12.67 -13.91 13.76
C GLU A 598 -12.16 -15.14 12.99
N TYR A 599 -10.84 -15.34 12.92
CA TYR A 599 -10.19 -16.46 12.23
C TYR A 599 -9.67 -17.57 13.16
N ASN A 600 -9.93 -17.48 14.48
CA ASN A 600 -9.47 -18.45 15.48
C ASN A 600 -10.61 -19.04 16.33
N GLN A 601 -11.84 -19.00 15.82
CA GLN A 601 -13.04 -19.42 16.58
C GLN A 601 -13.02 -20.90 16.98
N ASN A 602 -12.33 -21.75 16.20
CA ASN A 602 -12.16 -23.18 16.47
C ASN A 602 -10.68 -23.53 16.73
N GLY A 603 -9.88 -22.55 17.20
CA GLY A 603 -8.45 -22.70 17.48
C GLY A 603 -7.59 -22.98 16.25
N GLU A 604 -7.99 -22.49 15.07
CA GLU A 604 -7.27 -22.68 13.80
C GLU A 604 -5.83 -22.15 13.86
N LEU A 605 -5.64 -20.92 14.34
CA LEU A 605 -4.32 -20.31 14.52
C LEU A 605 -3.56 -20.95 15.68
N ASP A 606 -4.27 -21.32 16.75
CA ASP A 606 -3.66 -22.01 17.89
C ASP A 606 -3.07 -23.37 17.48
N LYS A 607 -3.68 -24.09 16.53
CA LYS A 607 -3.10 -25.30 15.91
C LYS A 607 -1.84 -24.99 15.12
N MET A 608 -1.79 -23.88 14.36
CA MET A 608 -0.59 -23.42 13.65
C MET A 608 0.53 -22.96 14.59
N LEU A 609 0.20 -22.63 15.84
CA LEU A 609 1.16 -22.25 16.89
C LEU A 609 1.67 -23.44 17.72
N GLN A 610 1.08 -24.63 17.59
CA GLN A 610 1.59 -25.81 18.29
C GLN A 610 2.99 -26.19 17.77
N PRO A 611 3.89 -26.67 18.65
CA PRO A 611 5.16 -27.25 18.20
C PRO A 611 4.86 -28.45 17.30
N GLN A 612 5.12 -28.31 16.00
CA GLN A 612 5.11 -29.47 15.11
C GLN A 612 6.31 -30.37 15.44
N ASP A 613 6.14 -31.69 15.34
CA ASP A 613 7.16 -32.72 15.62
C ASP A 613 8.33 -32.67 14.62
N ASN A 614 9.15 -31.64 14.74
CA ASN A 614 10.27 -31.36 13.84
C ASN A 614 11.47 -32.24 14.18
N LYS A 615 11.56 -33.41 13.53
CA LYS A 615 12.83 -34.15 13.35
C LYS A 615 13.89 -33.37 12.56
N HIS A 616 13.54 -32.19 12.04
CA HIS A 616 14.44 -31.23 11.37
C HIS A 616 14.31 -29.85 12.00
N ALA A 617 14.64 -29.73 13.29
CA ALA A 617 14.91 -28.43 13.90
C ALA A 617 16.19 -27.84 13.27
N PHE A 618 16.02 -26.87 12.36
CA PHE A 618 17.16 -26.15 11.80
C PHE A 618 17.80 -25.25 12.87
N ASN A 619 19.06 -25.56 13.21
CA ASN A 619 19.92 -24.65 13.96
C ASN A 619 20.10 -23.36 13.15
N VAL A 620 19.79 -22.22 13.78
CA VAL A 620 20.32 -20.93 13.35
C VAL A 620 21.75 -20.84 13.88
N PRO A 621 22.76 -20.96 13.00
CA PRO A 621 23.53 -19.76 12.66
C PRO A 621 23.89 -19.66 11.17
N GLY A 622 24.35 -18.48 10.75
CA GLY A 622 24.53 -18.13 9.35
C GLY A 622 25.58 -18.95 8.60
N ALA A 623 25.11 -19.80 7.68
CA ALA A 623 25.82 -20.20 6.47
C ALA A 623 24.76 -20.54 5.40
N VAL A 624 24.74 -19.81 4.28
CA VAL A 624 23.87 -20.16 3.15
C VAL A 624 24.52 -21.34 2.42
N PRO A 625 23.82 -22.46 2.19
CA PRO A 625 24.34 -23.51 1.31
C PRO A 625 24.37 -22.98 -0.13
N HIS A 626 25.57 -22.89 -0.71
CA HIS A 626 25.70 -22.56 -2.14
C HIS A 626 25.05 -23.67 -3.00
N PRO A 627 24.44 -23.32 -4.15
CA PRO A 627 23.92 -24.31 -5.08
C PRO A 627 25.04 -25.23 -5.58
N ALA A 628 24.74 -26.51 -5.76
CA ALA A 628 25.71 -27.53 -6.14
C ALA A 628 26.34 -27.21 -7.51
N GLY A 629 27.68 -27.06 -7.54
CA GLY A 629 28.45 -26.82 -8.77
C GLY A 629 29.51 -25.72 -8.69
N TRP A 630 29.56 -24.93 -7.60
CA TRP A 630 30.56 -23.86 -7.42
C TRP A 630 31.77 -24.36 -6.61
N THR A 631 32.98 -24.29 -7.20
CA THR A 631 34.22 -24.86 -6.62
C THR A 631 35.32 -23.81 -6.32
N GLY A 632 34.97 -22.52 -6.23
CA GLY A 632 35.84 -21.46 -5.72
C GLY A 632 35.31 -20.95 -4.38
N GLY A 633 36.11 -20.99 -3.32
CA GLY A 633 35.65 -20.64 -1.98
C GLY A 633 36.78 -20.14 -1.08
N LEU A 634 36.70 -18.86 -0.72
CA LEU A 634 37.63 -18.19 0.19
C LEU A 634 37.70 -18.94 1.53
N LYS A 635 38.91 -19.28 1.99
CA LYS A 635 39.13 -19.77 3.36
C LYS A 635 39.39 -18.60 4.29
N TYR A 636 38.74 -18.63 5.45
CA TYR A 636 38.91 -17.63 6.50
C TYR A 636 39.56 -18.25 7.75
N ASP A 637 40.36 -17.47 8.46
CA ASP A 637 40.91 -17.88 9.76
C ASP A 637 39.85 -17.78 10.88
N GLY A 638 40.18 -18.28 12.07
CA GLY A 638 39.33 -18.20 13.26
C GLY A 638 39.08 -16.77 13.81
N LYS A 639 39.50 -15.74 13.07
CA LYS A 639 39.25 -14.31 13.35
C LYS A 639 38.50 -13.62 12.20
N GLY A 640 38.16 -14.33 11.13
CA GLY A 640 37.39 -13.82 10.00
C GLY A 640 38.21 -13.17 8.88
N ASN A 641 39.54 -13.38 8.83
CA ASN A 641 40.39 -12.86 7.74
C ASN A 641 40.57 -13.91 6.63
N VAL A 642 40.52 -13.49 5.36
CA VAL A 642 40.80 -14.39 4.22
C VAL A 642 42.27 -14.84 4.26
N VAL A 643 42.49 -16.16 4.26
CA VAL A 643 43.82 -16.79 4.27
C VAL A 643 44.15 -17.56 2.99
N SER A 644 43.16 -17.87 2.13
CA SER A 644 43.42 -18.27 0.73
C SER A 644 42.22 -17.98 -0.17
N GLN A 645 42.50 -17.71 -1.45
CA GLN A 645 41.53 -17.78 -2.55
C GLN A 645 41.37 -19.21 -3.07
#